data_AF-A0A6B3C5N0-F1
#
_entry.id   AF-A0A6B3C5N0-F1
#
_cell.length_a   1.000
_cell.length_b   1.000
_cell.length_c   1.000
_cell.angle_alpha   90.00
_cell.angle_beta   90.00
_cell.angle_gamma   90.00
#
_symmetry.space_group_name_H-M   'P 1'
#
loop_
_entity.id
_entity.type
_entity.pdbx_description
1 polymer ?
#
loop_
_entity_poly.entity_id
_entity_poly.type
_entity_poly.pdbx_seq_one_letter_code
_entity_poly.pdbx_strand_id
1 'polypeptide(L)'
;MVTGLVQAVPASAAVAVDPLPDTGGSGISFGQDVRANRCEAGFGLHIGGPALKAAAEKALNGTDADLAADLLRPSNIYPSVLDDAVRVDVSGVSDYVAASNASETRWEAANRTYALSYFGDDAVTVNAPEFDADITTFTIGPQLKLYDMFGQDGRSMPGAAAITAAKSLNAAIKGQNPGDDRLADLMLSPSGLSAPYNNTTASDIARYLRQGGFPKQAPVDGSAEYRMEVEALKIAWGSCDSWNPTDPRRVLASVTATAYAEWEQEYAAQAQPRRDIMAAEVTAAAQLHKATDAMIESIAQAWLAEQILLWQKYWAGQSAADPLRPKAAVFTQATTNLASARTRAAAQLTLANTAVTAAGAASAKATNAQTAAYAIADAAKLPRGRGLLYAQQSVQSVKASYAAAQAAAKATQTAVNAAKATVADSKAQFALSQTQAHALNTEFRRAAAQEAAAQAKAAATAAAAQATEAATNATKARTAQTTAETAEQTAKTGAAKAKSERGKAEAARDTAKAEHANATRERGKASDAESRAQADRDAAATARSAAETAGATAYTKLETAEDAEADAYRARDAARNAEVDKQAKLSRASALEAAAAAAAGSAAAGEARTAATEARTAANSATSAATSARANANIASDAAVAARAAATRADG
;
A
#
# COMPACT_ATOMS: atom_id res chain seq x y z
N MET A 1 4.35 -6.63 -28.74
CA MET A 1 3.32 -7.42 -28.04
C MET A 1 3.76 -7.59 -26.58
N VAL A 2 3.01 -6.95 -25.68
CA VAL A 2 2.85 -7.18 -24.22
C VAL A 2 4.13 -7.23 -23.36
N THR A 3 4.69 -6.12 -22.87
CA THR A 3 4.39 -5.38 -21.60
C THR A 3 4.19 -6.20 -20.32
N GLY A 4 5.12 -6.03 -19.37
CA GLY A 4 4.83 -5.58 -18.00
C GLY A 4 4.09 -6.54 -17.05
N LEU A 5 4.86 -7.20 -16.17
CA LEU A 5 4.38 -7.63 -14.85
C LEU A 5 5.45 -7.23 -13.83
N VAL A 6 5.39 -5.95 -13.44
CA VAL A 6 5.84 -5.51 -12.12
C VAL A 6 4.97 -6.29 -11.14
N GLN A 7 5.52 -7.34 -10.52
CA GLN A 7 4.89 -7.94 -9.36
C GLN A 7 4.96 -6.91 -8.24
N ALA A 8 3.91 -6.09 -8.15
CA ALA A 8 3.51 -5.53 -6.88
C ALA A 8 3.35 -6.73 -5.93
N VAL A 9 4.20 -6.78 -4.90
CA VAL A 9 3.95 -7.63 -3.74
C VAL A 9 2.51 -7.32 -3.33
N PRO A 10 1.61 -8.32 -3.24
CA PRO A 10 0.25 -8.05 -2.81
C PRO A 10 0.36 -7.37 -1.46
N ALA A 11 -0.29 -6.21 -1.31
CA ALA A 11 -0.62 -5.69 0.00
C ALA A 11 -1.29 -6.85 0.72
N SER A 12 -0.60 -7.43 1.71
CA SER A 12 -1.18 -8.47 2.53
C SER A 12 -2.47 -7.86 3.06
N ALA A 13 -3.60 -8.46 2.70
CA ALA A 13 -4.90 -8.08 3.25
C ALA A 13 -4.69 -7.91 4.76
N ALA A 14 -5.08 -6.74 5.28
CA ALA A 14 -5.03 -6.46 6.69
C ALA A 14 -5.66 -7.65 7.40
N VAL A 15 -4.82 -8.48 8.04
CA VAL A 15 -5.31 -9.45 8.99
C VAL A 15 -6.02 -8.59 10.01
N ALA A 16 -7.33 -8.73 10.12
CA ALA A 16 -8.07 -8.18 11.24
C ALA A 16 -7.35 -8.71 12.48
N VAL A 17 -6.54 -7.86 13.10
CA VAL A 17 -5.76 -8.24 14.27
C VAL A 17 -6.81 -8.41 15.36
N ASP A 18 -7.18 -9.65 15.64
CA ASP A 18 -7.79 -10.06 16.91
C ASP A 18 -7.10 -9.28 18.04
N PRO A 19 -7.77 -8.86 19.12
CA PRO A 19 -7.10 -8.12 20.16
C PRO A 19 -5.88 -8.93 20.61
N LEU A 20 -4.69 -8.38 20.36
CA LEU A 20 -3.43 -9.00 20.71
C LEU A 20 -3.55 -9.49 22.16
N PRO A 21 -3.13 -10.72 22.50
CA PRO A 21 -3.19 -11.18 23.87
C PRO A 21 -2.45 -10.18 24.77
N ASP A 22 -3.22 -9.54 25.64
CA ASP A 22 -2.83 -8.34 26.39
C ASP A 22 -3.34 -8.46 27.81
N THR A 23 -2.44 -8.29 28.77
CA THR A 23 -2.73 -8.40 30.20
C THR A 23 -3.39 -7.14 30.79
N GLY A 24 -3.60 -6.10 29.97
CA GLY A 24 -4.30 -4.88 30.38
C GLY A 24 -3.41 -3.84 31.09
N GLY A 25 -2.09 -4.02 31.09
CA GLY A 25 -1.11 -3.08 31.65
C GLY A 25 -0.93 -1.80 30.83
N SER A 26 0.00 -0.93 31.21
CA SER A 26 0.31 0.30 30.47
C SER A 26 1.05 0.08 29.14
N GLY A 27 1.55 -1.14 28.90
CA GLY A 27 2.17 -1.58 27.64
C GLY A 27 1.49 -2.82 27.09
N ILE A 28 1.71 -3.13 25.80
CA ILE A 28 1.16 -4.32 25.13
C ILE A 28 2.05 -5.52 25.50
N SER A 29 1.54 -6.64 26.01
CA SER A 29 2.40 -7.79 26.40
C SER A 29 2.80 -8.71 25.23
N PHE A 30 2.18 -8.56 24.07
CA PHE A 30 2.33 -9.47 22.94
C PHE A 30 3.79 -9.64 22.45
N GLY A 31 4.26 -10.89 22.44
CA GLY A 31 5.58 -11.28 21.95
C GLY A 31 6.76 -10.79 22.81
N GLN A 32 6.51 -10.09 23.92
CA GLN A 32 7.55 -9.48 24.76
C GLN A 32 8.41 -10.53 25.44
N ASP A 33 7.80 -11.54 26.06
CA ASP A 33 8.50 -12.56 26.86
C ASP A 33 9.47 -13.37 25.99
N VAL A 34 9.06 -13.74 24.79
CA VAL A 34 9.92 -14.47 23.83
C VAL A 34 11.20 -13.66 23.52
N ARG A 35 11.05 -12.35 23.29
CA ARG A 35 12.21 -11.47 23.03
C ARG A 35 13.07 -11.26 24.26
N ALA A 36 12.44 -11.10 25.43
CA ALA A 36 13.14 -10.95 26.70
C ALA A 36 13.99 -12.19 26.98
N ASN A 37 13.43 -13.39 26.82
CA ASN A 37 14.13 -14.65 27.01
C ASN A 37 15.35 -14.79 26.07
N ARG A 38 15.19 -14.43 24.79
CA ARG A 38 16.31 -14.43 23.81
C ARG A 38 17.43 -13.49 24.22
N CYS A 39 17.08 -12.32 24.79
CA CYS A 39 18.06 -11.34 25.26
C CYS A 39 18.73 -11.72 26.57
N GLU A 40 17.99 -12.31 27.51
CA GLU A 40 18.54 -12.82 28.77
C GLU A 40 19.52 -13.96 28.52
N ALA A 41 19.16 -14.94 27.70
CA ALA A 41 20.08 -16.01 27.33
C ALA A 41 21.28 -15.49 26.51
N GLY A 42 21.07 -14.50 25.62
CA GLY A 42 22.15 -13.81 24.94
C GLY A 42 23.11 -13.09 25.90
N PHE A 43 22.59 -12.45 26.95
CA PHE A 43 23.40 -11.86 28.00
C PHE A 43 24.20 -12.93 28.75
N GLY A 44 23.55 -14.03 29.13
CA GLY A 44 24.19 -15.21 29.74
C GLY A 44 25.32 -15.78 28.88
N LEU A 45 25.13 -15.84 27.55
CA LEU A 45 26.18 -16.24 26.62
C LEU A 45 27.40 -15.31 26.72
N HIS A 46 27.24 -14.01 26.93
CA HIS A 46 28.39 -13.08 26.96
C HIS A 46 29.10 -13.05 28.30
N ILE A 47 28.36 -13.08 29.41
CA ILE A 47 28.93 -13.00 30.77
C ILE A 47 29.38 -14.35 31.32
N GLY A 48 28.86 -15.45 30.77
CA GLY A 48 29.02 -16.80 31.29
C GLY A 48 30.44 -17.32 31.29
N GLY A 49 30.73 -18.21 32.23
CA GLY A 49 31.84 -19.16 32.13
C GLY A 49 31.47 -20.32 31.20
N PRO A 50 32.26 -21.41 31.20
CA PRO A 50 32.03 -22.55 30.32
C PRO A 50 30.63 -23.16 30.44
N ALA A 51 30.07 -23.27 31.64
CA ALA A 51 28.77 -23.91 31.84
C ALA A 51 27.63 -23.02 31.34
N LEU A 52 27.61 -21.75 31.72
CA LEU A 52 26.56 -20.82 31.30
C LEU A 52 26.62 -20.56 29.79
N LYS A 53 27.82 -20.42 29.20
CA LYS A 53 27.96 -20.28 27.74
C LYS A 53 27.37 -21.47 26.99
N ALA A 54 27.67 -22.70 27.42
CA ALA A 54 27.14 -23.91 26.79
C ALA A 54 25.62 -24.04 26.97
N ALA A 55 25.11 -23.73 28.17
CA ALA A 55 23.67 -23.75 28.44
C ALA A 55 22.92 -22.70 27.61
N ALA A 56 23.43 -21.47 27.55
CA ALA A 56 22.86 -20.39 26.75
C ALA A 56 22.89 -20.71 25.25
N GLU A 57 24.01 -21.21 24.72
CA GLU A 57 24.10 -21.65 23.32
C GLU A 57 23.04 -22.72 23.02
N LYS A 58 22.89 -23.72 23.89
CA LYS A 58 21.90 -24.78 23.72
C LYS A 58 20.47 -24.22 23.74
N ALA A 59 20.15 -23.37 24.71
CA ALA A 59 18.82 -22.78 24.88
C ALA A 59 18.44 -21.88 23.70
N LEU A 60 19.36 -21.02 23.24
CA LEU A 60 19.15 -20.14 22.07
C LEU A 60 19.04 -20.91 20.75
N ASN A 61 19.52 -22.14 20.72
CA ASN A 61 19.37 -23.07 19.61
C ASN A 61 18.05 -23.85 19.65
N GLY A 62 17.33 -23.85 20.77
CA GLY A 62 16.03 -24.50 20.94
C GLY A 62 14.87 -23.74 20.30
N THR A 63 13.65 -24.21 20.57
CA THR A 63 12.43 -23.44 20.29
C THR A 63 12.23 -22.35 21.35
N ASP A 64 11.37 -21.37 21.09
CA ASP A 64 11.06 -20.34 22.10
C ASP A 64 10.42 -20.94 23.37
N ALA A 65 9.69 -22.06 23.23
CA ALA A 65 9.13 -22.79 24.36
C ALA A 65 10.21 -23.49 25.19
N ASP A 66 11.21 -24.10 24.54
CA ASP A 66 12.35 -24.71 25.23
C ASP A 66 13.16 -23.64 25.96
N LEU A 67 13.42 -22.52 25.30
CA LEU A 67 14.12 -21.38 25.88
C LEU A 67 13.37 -20.81 27.10
N ALA A 68 12.04 -20.69 27.00
CA ALA A 68 11.22 -20.26 28.12
C ALA A 68 11.26 -21.25 29.30
N ALA A 69 11.28 -22.56 29.01
CA ALA A 69 11.43 -23.59 30.04
C ALA A 69 12.82 -23.55 30.70
N ASP A 70 13.88 -23.33 29.92
CA ASP A 70 15.26 -23.24 30.41
C ASP A 70 15.52 -21.99 31.26
N LEU A 71 14.67 -20.95 31.14
CA LEU A 71 14.70 -19.69 31.91
C LEU A 71 13.60 -19.60 32.98
N LEU A 72 12.72 -20.61 33.09
CA LEU A 72 11.60 -20.57 34.01
C LEU A 72 12.11 -20.59 35.46
N ARG A 73 11.64 -19.62 36.26
CA ARG A 73 11.88 -19.51 37.71
C ARG A 73 10.55 -19.63 38.46
N PRO A 74 10.05 -20.86 38.74
CA PRO A 74 8.73 -21.07 39.34
C PRO A 74 8.58 -20.38 40.71
N SER A 75 9.69 -20.19 41.43
CA SER A 75 9.78 -19.38 42.64
C SER A 75 11.25 -18.98 42.87
N ASN A 76 11.51 -18.06 43.80
CA ASN A 76 12.87 -17.69 44.22
C ASN A 76 13.71 -18.88 44.77
N ILE A 77 13.07 -20.04 44.98
CA ILE A 77 13.70 -21.27 45.51
C ILE A 77 14.03 -22.26 44.39
N TYR A 78 13.37 -22.16 43.22
CA TYR A 78 13.55 -23.06 42.08
C TYR A 78 14.28 -22.33 40.95
N PRO A 79 15.61 -22.44 40.88
CA PRO A 79 16.40 -21.84 39.83
C PRO A 79 16.09 -22.47 38.46
N SER A 80 16.28 -21.69 37.40
CA SER A 80 16.20 -22.16 36.02
C SER A 80 17.44 -22.96 35.61
N VAL A 81 17.41 -23.58 34.43
CA VAL A 81 18.57 -24.34 33.88
C VAL A 81 19.78 -23.42 33.69
N LEU A 82 19.55 -22.18 33.26
CA LEU A 82 20.64 -21.21 33.13
C LEU A 82 21.13 -20.71 34.49
N ASP A 83 20.26 -20.54 35.49
CA ASP A 83 20.70 -20.21 36.86
C ASP A 83 21.54 -21.34 37.48
N ASP A 84 21.24 -22.60 37.15
CA ASP A 84 22.05 -23.75 37.54
C ASP A 84 23.44 -23.69 36.92
N ALA A 85 23.52 -23.33 35.63
CA ALA A 85 24.78 -23.14 34.93
C ALA A 85 25.60 -21.97 35.51
N VAL A 86 24.95 -20.86 35.90
CA VAL A 86 25.59 -19.77 36.65
C VAL A 86 26.20 -20.30 37.95
N ARG A 87 25.47 -21.11 38.73
CA ARG A 87 25.99 -21.65 40.00
C ARG A 87 27.18 -22.60 39.79
N VAL A 88 27.19 -23.37 38.70
CA VAL A 88 28.34 -24.18 38.31
C VAL A 88 29.54 -23.29 38.01
N ASP A 89 29.36 -22.22 37.22
CA ASP A 89 30.45 -21.29 36.92
C ASP A 89 30.94 -20.54 38.17
N VAL A 90 30.05 -20.16 39.09
CA VAL A 90 30.39 -19.56 40.40
C VAL A 90 31.20 -20.53 41.26
N SER A 91 30.83 -21.82 41.29
CA SER A 91 31.65 -22.84 41.97
C SER A 91 33.01 -23.00 41.32
N GLY A 92 33.07 -22.92 39.98
CA GLY A 92 34.31 -22.89 39.21
C GLY A 92 35.26 -21.76 39.58
N VAL A 93 34.77 -20.62 40.08
CA VAL A 93 35.61 -19.53 40.63
C VAL A 93 36.44 -20.04 41.81
N SER A 94 35.82 -20.79 42.72
CA SER A 94 36.53 -21.36 43.88
C SER A 94 37.53 -22.42 43.46
N ASP A 95 37.17 -23.25 42.48
CA ASP A 95 38.06 -24.27 41.92
C ASP A 95 39.28 -23.63 41.24
N TYR A 96 39.08 -22.53 40.50
CA TYR A 96 40.17 -21.76 39.90
C TYR A 96 41.13 -21.21 40.95
N VAL A 97 40.61 -20.56 42.01
CA VAL A 97 41.44 -20.01 43.09
C VAL A 97 42.22 -21.12 43.80
N ALA A 98 41.58 -22.26 44.07
CA ALA A 98 42.27 -23.41 44.65
C ALA A 98 43.38 -23.95 43.74
N ALA A 99 43.13 -24.03 42.43
CA ALA A 99 44.13 -24.46 41.45
C ALA A 99 45.30 -23.46 41.33
N SER A 100 45.02 -22.16 41.40
CA SER A 100 46.03 -21.09 41.40
C SER A 100 46.94 -21.20 42.63
N ASN A 101 46.37 -21.23 43.84
CA ASN A 101 47.12 -21.41 45.10
C ASN A 101 47.95 -22.71 45.12
N ALA A 102 47.38 -23.80 44.60
CA ALA A 102 48.08 -25.06 44.48
C ALA A 102 49.25 -24.97 43.48
N SER A 103 49.15 -24.13 42.45
CA SER A 103 50.22 -23.91 41.48
C SER A 103 51.36 -23.10 42.09
N GLU A 104 51.02 -22.02 42.79
CA GLU A 104 51.98 -21.23 43.57
C GLU A 104 52.77 -22.10 44.54
N THR A 105 52.07 -22.87 45.39
CA THR A 105 52.71 -23.80 46.35
C THR A 105 53.67 -24.78 45.67
N ARG A 106 53.31 -25.29 44.47
CA ARG A 106 54.18 -26.19 43.71
C ARG A 106 55.44 -25.50 43.22
N TRP A 107 55.34 -24.25 42.73
CA TRP A 107 56.49 -23.48 42.27
C TRP A 107 57.40 -23.08 43.43
N GLU A 108 56.83 -22.63 44.56
CA GLU A 108 57.59 -22.33 45.78
C GLU A 108 58.34 -23.55 46.30
N ALA A 109 57.67 -24.71 46.37
CA ALA A 109 58.30 -25.95 46.78
C ALA A 109 59.46 -26.35 45.84
N ALA A 110 59.30 -26.14 44.53
CA ALA A 110 60.34 -26.41 43.55
C ALA A 110 61.54 -25.47 43.68
N ASN A 111 61.35 -24.23 44.15
CA ASN A 111 62.43 -23.25 44.34
C ASN A 111 63.05 -23.26 45.75
N ARG A 112 62.35 -23.81 46.75
CA ARG A 112 62.67 -23.69 48.18
C ARG A 112 64.13 -24.01 48.51
N THR A 113 64.69 -25.09 47.96
CA THR A 113 66.07 -25.49 48.23
C THR A 113 67.08 -24.44 47.75
N TYR A 114 66.81 -23.78 46.62
CA TYR A 114 67.69 -22.76 46.08
C TYR A 114 67.58 -21.47 46.87
N ALA A 115 66.35 -21.03 47.17
CA ALA A 115 66.11 -19.84 47.97
C ALA A 115 66.70 -19.92 49.40
N LEU A 116 66.53 -21.06 50.10
CA LEU A 116 67.08 -21.23 51.46
C LEU A 116 68.60 -21.39 51.51
N SER A 117 69.25 -21.58 50.36
CA SER A 117 70.70 -21.69 50.25
C SER A 117 71.30 -20.60 49.37
N TYR A 118 70.60 -19.47 49.23
CA TYR A 118 71.11 -18.28 48.56
C TYR A 118 71.34 -17.19 49.61
N PHE A 119 72.55 -16.63 49.63
CA PHE A 119 72.93 -15.52 50.53
C PHE A 119 73.45 -14.31 49.74
N GLY A 120 72.93 -14.14 48.52
CA GLY A 120 73.22 -13.00 47.66
C GLY A 120 72.33 -11.80 48.00
N ASP A 121 71.78 -11.18 46.96
CA ASP A 121 70.75 -10.14 47.08
C ASP A 121 69.35 -10.74 47.34
N ASP A 122 68.30 -9.91 47.27
CA ASP A 122 66.92 -10.38 47.44
C ASP A 122 66.31 -10.95 46.14
N ALA A 123 67.13 -11.26 45.12
CA ALA A 123 66.65 -11.69 43.81
C ALA A 123 66.21 -13.17 43.76
N VAL A 124 66.63 -14.00 44.73
CA VAL A 124 66.19 -15.40 44.86
C VAL A 124 65.26 -15.54 46.06
N THR A 125 63.99 -15.87 45.82
CA THR A 125 62.93 -15.85 46.84
C THR A 125 62.24 -17.20 46.98
N VAL A 126 61.79 -17.54 48.19
CA VAL A 126 60.94 -18.73 48.38
C VAL A 126 59.59 -18.50 47.72
N ASN A 127 59.03 -17.31 47.88
CA ASN A 127 57.70 -16.97 47.41
C ASN A 127 57.71 -16.72 45.90
N ALA A 128 56.81 -17.39 45.20
CA ALA A 128 56.62 -17.18 43.77
C ALA A 128 55.81 -15.88 43.55
N PRO A 129 56.08 -15.11 42.49
CA PRO A 129 55.19 -14.05 42.08
C PRO A 129 53.78 -14.58 41.73
N GLU A 130 52.75 -13.77 41.98
CA GLU A 130 51.37 -14.05 41.59
C GLU A 130 51.19 -13.87 40.07
N PHE A 131 51.62 -14.86 39.28
CA PHE A 131 51.65 -14.77 37.81
C PHE A 131 50.27 -14.60 37.15
N ASP A 132 49.19 -14.91 37.87
CA ASP A 132 47.81 -14.84 37.43
C ASP A 132 46.98 -13.81 38.22
N ALA A 133 47.61 -12.90 38.98
CA ALA A 133 46.93 -11.94 39.85
C ALA A 133 45.79 -11.17 39.16
N ASP A 134 45.99 -10.73 37.91
CA ASP A 134 44.97 -10.03 37.12
C ASP A 134 43.76 -10.93 36.81
N ILE A 135 44.01 -12.21 36.52
CA ILE A 135 42.95 -13.19 36.23
C ILE A 135 42.20 -13.51 37.51
N THR A 136 42.91 -13.83 38.60
CA THR A 136 42.31 -14.07 39.91
C THR A 136 41.46 -12.87 40.36
N THR A 137 41.98 -11.64 40.22
CA THR A 137 41.25 -10.41 40.57
C THR A 137 39.99 -10.24 39.74
N PHE A 138 40.05 -10.51 38.43
CA PHE A 138 38.87 -10.50 37.56
C PHE A 138 37.83 -11.56 37.99
N THR A 139 38.30 -12.78 38.25
CA THR A 139 37.49 -13.96 38.54
C THR A 139 36.77 -13.87 39.89
N ILE A 140 37.41 -13.34 40.94
CA ILE A 140 36.78 -13.18 42.27
C ILE A 140 36.03 -11.86 42.45
N GLY A 141 36.15 -10.92 41.51
CA GLY A 141 35.57 -9.58 41.64
C GLY A 141 34.57 -9.28 40.52
N PRO A 142 35.02 -8.68 39.40
CA PRO A 142 34.17 -8.36 38.25
C PRO A 142 33.29 -9.52 37.75
N GLN A 143 33.82 -10.75 37.66
CA GLN A 143 33.08 -11.88 37.11
C GLN A 143 31.90 -12.29 37.99
N LEU A 144 32.09 -12.38 39.31
CA LEU A 144 30.99 -12.65 40.25
C LEU A 144 29.90 -11.57 40.18
N LYS A 145 30.29 -10.29 40.08
CA LYS A 145 29.33 -9.20 39.90
C LYS A 145 28.51 -9.33 38.62
N LEU A 146 29.12 -9.81 37.53
CA LEU A 146 28.39 -10.08 36.28
C LEU A 146 27.40 -11.23 36.45
N TYR A 147 27.78 -12.30 37.16
CA TYR A 147 26.86 -13.40 37.47
C TYR A 147 25.68 -12.96 38.32
N ASP A 148 25.90 -12.08 39.31
CA ASP A 148 24.81 -11.48 40.11
C ASP A 148 23.84 -10.64 39.25
N MET A 149 24.29 -10.16 38.10
CA MET A 149 23.46 -9.43 37.13
C MET A 149 22.66 -10.35 36.20
N PHE A 150 22.90 -11.66 36.19
CA PHE A 150 22.10 -12.58 35.39
C PHE A 150 20.64 -12.61 35.85
N GLY A 151 19.70 -12.64 34.90
CA GLY A 151 18.26 -12.52 35.19
C GLY A 151 17.80 -11.12 35.63
N GLN A 152 18.71 -10.16 35.70
CA GLN A 152 18.34 -8.76 35.85
C GLN A 152 18.00 -8.13 34.48
N ASP A 153 17.39 -6.96 34.55
CA ASP A 153 16.62 -6.39 33.47
C ASP A 153 17.42 -6.08 32.19
N GLY A 154 18.75 -5.86 32.30
CA GLY A 154 19.71 -5.85 31.18
C GLY A 154 19.48 -4.83 30.05
N ARG A 155 18.34 -4.12 30.07
CA ARG A 155 17.87 -3.21 29.02
C ARG A 155 18.60 -1.87 29.07
N SER A 156 18.69 -1.21 27.91
CA SER A 156 19.40 0.05 27.79
C SER A 156 18.81 1.15 28.68
N MET A 157 19.65 1.79 29.48
CA MET A 157 19.24 2.92 30.33
C MET A 157 19.26 4.23 29.53
N PRO A 158 18.28 5.13 29.73
CA PRO A 158 18.30 6.45 29.12
C PRO A 158 19.45 7.30 29.68
N GLY A 159 20.14 8.03 28.80
CA GLY A 159 21.21 8.95 29.22
C GLY A 159 20.67 10.15 30.01
N ALA A 160 21.51 10.72 30.89
CA ALA A 160 21.13 11.83 31.77
C ALA A 160 20.54 13.05 31.02
N ALA A 161 21.08 13.38 29.84
CA ALA A 161 20.56 14.46 29.01
C ALA A 161 19.13 14.16 28.49
N ALA A 162 18.87 12.92 28.08
CA ALA A 162 17.55 12.50 27.62
C ALA A 162 16.53 12.49 28.76
N ILE A 163 16.93 12.03 29.95
CA ILE A 163 16.10 12.08 31.16
C ILE A 163 15.73 13.54 31.49
N THR A 164 16.70 14.45 31.47
CA THR A 164 16.46 15.88 31.73
C THR A 164 15.47 16.46 30.72
N ALA A 165 15.67 16.20 29.42
CA ALA A 165 14.75 16.65 28.39
C ALA A 165 13.34 16.08 28.59
N ALA A 166 13.21 14.80 28.95
CA ALA A 166 11.91 14.17 29.18
C ALA A 166 11.19 14.76 30.40
N LYS A 167 11.93 15.08 31.48
CA LYS A 167 11.38 15.79 32.64
C LYS A 167 10.91 17.20 32.29
N SER A 168 11.67 17.93 31.47
CA SER A 168 11.25 19.26 30.98
C SER A 168 9.99 19.18 30.12
N LEU A 169 9.91 18.21 29.22
CA LEU A 169 8.71 17.97 28.42
C LEU A 169 7.50 17.62 29.30
N ASN A 170 7.66 16.70 30.25
CA ASN A 170 6.61 16.32 31.20
C ASN A 170 6.09 17.55 31.97
N ALA A 171 7.00 18.42 32.46
CA ALA A 171 6.61 19.64 33.14
C ALA A 171 5.82 20.62 32.24
N ALA A 172 6.17 20.71 30.95
CA ALA A 172 5.50 21.59 29.99
C ALA A 172 4.08 21.11 29.61
N ILE A 173 3.83 19.79 29.63
CA ILE A 173 2.53 19.21 29.27
C ILE A 173 1.68 18.82 30.49
N LYS A 174 2.17 19.05 31.71
CA LYS A 174 1.52 18.66 32.96
C LYS A 174 0.13 19.27 33.10
N GLY A 175 -0.83 18.50 33.60
CA GLY A 175 -2.21 18.94 33.81
C GLY A 175 -3.10 18.86 32.57
N GLN A 176 -2.57 18.52 31.39
CA GLN A 176 -3.39 18.29 30.19
C GLN A 176 -4.20 16.99 30.28
N ASN A 177 -3.65 15.95 30.93
CA ASN A 177 -4.33 14.67 31.13
C ASN A 177 -3.80 13.98 32.42
N PRO A 178 -4.62 13.80 33.46
CA PRO A 178 -4.18 13.20 34.73
C PRO A 178 -3.62 11.78 34.61
N GLY A 179 -4.07 11.00 33.62
CA GLY A 179 -3.57 9.66 33.35
C GLY A 179 -2.17 9.67 32.75
N ASP A 180 -1.92 10.57 31.79
CA ASP A 180 -0.60 10.77 31.21
C ASP A 180 0.39 11.29 32.25
N ASP A 181 -0.04 12.23 33.10
CA ASP A 181 0.79 12.79 34.18
C ASP A 181 1.26 11.68 35.13
N ARG A 182 0.35 10.79 35.57
CA ARG A 182 0.68 9.68 36.46
C ARG A 182 1.67 8.70 35.83
N LEU A 183 1.49 8.37 34.55
CA LEU A 183 2.37 7.45 33.83
C LEU A 183 3.75 8.06 33.59
N ALA A 184 3.81 9.34 33.22
CA ALA A 184 5.07 10.05 33.04
C ALA A 184 5.82 10.19 34.38
N ASP A 185 5.13 10.50 35.47
CA ASP A 185 5.71 10.57 36.81
C ASP A 185 6.26 9.20 37.26
N LEU A 186 5.60 8.08 36.94
CA LEU A 186 6.11 6.73 37.19
C LEU A 186 7.35 6.41 36.34
N MET A 187 7.27 6.66 35.04
CA MET A 187 8.34 6.42 34.07
C MET A 187 9.61 7.22 34.41
N LEU A 188 9.47 8.46 34.90
CA LEU A 188 10.58 9.37 35.22
C LEU A 188 10.98 9.36 36.71
N SER A 189 10.34 8.52 37.52
CA SER A 189 10.67 8.34 38.93
C SER A 189 12.06 7.73 39.10
N PRO A 190 12.74 7.96 40.24
CA PRO A 190 14.01 7.31 40.54
C PRO A 190 13.95 5.78 40.39
N SER A 191 12.87 5.16 40.86
CA SER A 191 12.64 3.71 40.73
C SER A 191 12.41 3.25 39.29
N GLY A 192 11.81 4.09 38.44
CA GLY A 192 11.65 3.78 37.01
C GLY A 192 12.97 3.87 36.24
N LEU A 193 13.89 4.70 36.70
CA LEU A 193 15.18 4.99 36.06
C LEU A 193 16.37 4.23 36.68
N SER A 194 16.18 3.56 37.82
CA SER A 194 17.27 2.87 38.53
C SER A 194 17.48 1.45 38.00
N ALA A 195 18.69 1.15 37.56
CA ALA A 195 19.14 -0.23 37.39
C ALA A 195 19.17 -0.97 38.74
N PRO A 196 18.93 -2.29 38.75
CA PRO A 196 18.81 -3.15 37.58
C PRO A 196 17.37 -3.63 37.32
N TYR A 197 16.37 -2.90 37.79
CA TYR A 197 14.93 -3.21 37.65
C TYR A 197 14.19 -2.03 36.99
N ASN A 198 14.83 -1.40 36.00
CA ASN A 198 14.31 -0.17 35.41
C ASN A 198 13.09 -0.46 34.53
N ASN A 199 11.92 0.01 34.95
CA ASN A 199 10.73 -0.06 34.11
C ASN A 199 10.82 0.83 32.86
N THR A 200 11.77 1.77 32.81
CA THR A 200 11.94 2.74 31.73
C THR A 200 13.25 2.53 30.97
N THR A 201 13.14 2.37 29.66
CA THR A 201 14.26 2.13 28.76
C THR A 201 14.70 3.39 28.02
N ALA A 202 15.86 3.34 27.36
CA ALA A 202 16.29 4.42 26.48
C ALA A 202 15.30 4.64 25.32
N SER A 203 14.68 3.57 24.79
CA SER A 203 13.72 3.67 23.70
C SER A 203 12.40 4.29 24.13
N ASP A 204 11.95 4.02 25.37
CA ASP A 204 10.77 4.66 25.95
C ASP A 204 10.96 6.17 26.04
N ILE A 205 12.09 6.62 26.59
CA ILE A 205 12.42 8.05 26.69
C ILE A 205 12.57 8.69 25.31
N ALA A 206 13.25 8.02 24.38
CA ALA A 206 13.42 8.53 23.02
C ALA A 206 12.08 8.68 22.29
N ARG A 207 11.16 7.72 22.46
CA ARG A 207 9.81 7.78 21.89
C ARG A 207 8.98 8.89 22.53
N TYR A 208 8.98 8.99 23.86
CA TYR A 208 8.28 10.04 24.60
C TYR A 208 8.70 11.44 24.14
N LEU A 209 10.01 11.65 23.94
CA LEU A 209 10.56 12.90 23.40
C LEU A 209 10.14 13.14 21.94
N ARG A 210 10.25 12.13 21.08
CA ARG A 210 9.90 12.24 19.64
C ARG A 210 8.42 12.57 19.43
N GLN A 211 7.56 12.02 20.27
CA GLN A 211 6.10 12.14 20.16
C GLN A 211 5.53 13.34 20.95
N GLY A 212 6.37 14.06 21.70
CA GLY A 212 5.91 15.17 22.55
C GLY A 212 5.02 14.72 23.71
N GLY A 213 5.22 13.48 24.21
CA GLY A 213 4.40 12.84 25.21
C GLY A 213 3.95 11.44 24.78
N PHE A 214 2.92 10.89 25.43
CA PHE A 214 2.30 9.63 25.00
C PHE A 214 1.42 9.85 23.77
N PRO A 215 1.51 8.97 22.74
CA PRO A 215 0.68 9.08 21.55
C PRO A 215 -0.81 9.12 21.87
N LYS A 216 -1.54 10.04 21.22
CA LYS A 216 -2.99 10.24 21.39
C LYS A 216 -3.83 9.64 20.27
N GLN A 217 -3.21 9.42 19.10
CA GLN A 217 -3.87 8.92 17.90
C GLN A 217 -2.98 7.83 17.27
N ALA A 218 -3.63 6.84 16.67
CA ALA A 218 -2.92 5.80 15.94
C ALA A 218 -2.31 6.39 14.65
N PRO A 219 -1.04 6.10 14.35
CA PRO A 219 -0.51 6.37 13.02
C PRO A 219 -1.37 5.68 11.96
N VAL A 220 -1.67 6.39 10.88
CA VAL A 220 -2.51 5.86 9.79
C VAL A 220 -1.77 4.70 9.12
N ASP A 221 -2.44 3.57 8.95
CA ASP A 221 -1.83 2.42 8.28
C ASP A 221 -1.36 2.78 6.85
N GLY A 222 -0.18 2.30 6.47
CA GLY A 222 0.50 2.67 5.24
C GLY A 222 1.14 4.07 5.21
N SER A 223 1.01 4.88 6.27
CA SER A 223 1.68 6.19 6.35
C SER A 223 3.17 6.08 6.65
N ALA A 224 3.92 7.15 6.38
CA ALA A 224 5.34 7.24 6.70
C ALA A 224 5.57 7.16 8.21
N GLU A 225 4.72 7.82 9.00
CA GLU A 225 4.76 7.82 10.46
C GLU A 225 4.54 6.40 11.01
N TYR A 226 3.58 5.66 10.46
CA TYR A 226 3.34 4.26 10.84
C TYR A 226 4.58 3.40 10.59
N ARG A 227 5.17 3.49 9.39
CA ARG A 227 6.40 2.74 9.05
C ARG A 227 7.60 3.13 9.91
N MET A 228 7.76 4.41 10.23
CA MET A 228 8.84 4.86 11.12
C MET A 228 8.71 4.29 12.53
N GLU A 229 7.49 4.21 13.07
CA GLU A 229 7.26 3.62 14.39
C GLU A 229 7.47 2.10 14.39
N VAL A 230 7.10 1.41 13.31
CA VAL A 230 7.41 -0.02 13.10
C VAL A 230 8.93 -0.25 13.10
N GLU A 231 9.69 0.47 12.27
CA GLU A 231 11.15 0.31 12.20
C GLU A 231 11.85 0.69 13.52
N ALA A 232 11.36 1.72 14.23
CA ALA A 232 11.90 2.11 15.52
C ALA A 232 11.76 1.00 16.58
N LEU A 233 10.62 0.28 16.61
CA LEU A 233 10.46 -0.88 17.48
C LEU A 233 11.42 -2.01 17.13
N LYS A 234 11.52 -2.36 15.85
CA LYS A 234 12.43 -3.42 15.41
C LYS A 234 13.89 -3.11 15.75
N ILE A 235 14.31 -1.84 15.66
CA ILE A 235 15.64 -1.40 16.07
C ILE A 235 15.82 -1.58 17.58
N ALA A 236 14.86 -1.15 18.40
CA ALA A 236 14.91 -1.32 19.85
C ALA A 236 15.03 -2.80 20.23
N TRP A 237 14.18 -3.66 19.67
CA TRP A 237 14.22 -5.11 19.90
C TRP A 237 15.52 -5.74 19.43
N GLY A 238 16.05 -5.31 18.27
CA GLY A 238 17.37 -5.71 17.77
C GLY A 238 18.54 -5.31 18.66
N SER A 239 18.34 -4.36 19.58
CA SER A 239 19.31 -3.93 20.60
C SER A 239 19.02 -4.51 21.99
N CYS A 240 18.18 -5.54 22.07
CA CYS A 240 17.74 -6.18 23.31
C CYS A 240 16.95 -5.29 24.28
N ASP A 241 16.35 -4.22 23.77
CA ASP A 241 15.26 -3.54 24.46
C ASP A 241 13.95 -4.29 24.14
N SER A 242 13.70 -5.42 24.81
CA SER A 242 12.69 -6.41 24.41
C SER A 242 11.23 -5.96 24.59
N TRP A 243 11.00 -4.91 25.37
CA TRP A 243 9.67 -4.48 25.77
C TRP A 243 8.92 -3.75 24.65
N ASN A 244 7.60 -3.83 24.74
CA ASN A 244 6.73 -3.03 23.90
C ASN A 244 6.57 -1.63 24.51
N PRO A 245 6.26 -0.62 23.68
CA PRO A 245 6.21 0.76 24.13
C PRO A 245 5.08 0.96 25.15
N THR A 246 5.29 1.89 26.08
CA THR A 246 4.19 2.38 26.93
C THR A 246 3.12 3.04 26.06
N ASP A 247 1.92 2.44 26.03
CA ASP A 247 0.82 2.80 25.15
C ASP A 247 -0.53 2.71 25.90
N PRO A 248 -0.83 3.68 26.77
CA PRO A 248 -2.02 3.64 27.62
C PRO A 248 -3.34 3.72 26.84
N ARG A 249 -3.30 4.13 25.58
CA ARG A 249 -4.47 4.28 24.71
C ARG A 249 -4.57 3.19 23.64
N ARG A 250 -3.64 2.23 23.61
CA ARG A 250 -3.55 1.14 22.62
C ARG A 250 -3.46 1.63 21.17
N VAL A 251 -2.99 2.85 20.95
CA VAL A 251 -2.91 3.46 19.62
C VAL A 251 -1.71 2.96 18.80
N LEU A 252 -0.80 2.22 19.43
CA LEU A 252 0.36 1.56 18.83
C LEU A 252 0.17 0.04 18.70
N ALA A 253 -1.03 -0.50 18.95
CA ALA A 253 -1.29 -1.94 18.86
C ALA A 253 -1.00 -2.51 17.47
N SER A 254 -1.50 -1.86 16.42
CA SER A 254 -1.24 -2.27 15.02
C SER A 254 0.23 -2.13 14.64
N VAL A 255 0.90 -1.05 15.07
CA VAL A 255 2.35 -0.85 14.88
C VAL A 255 3.12 -2.01 15.53
N THR A 256 2.75 -2.39 16.75
CA THR A 256 3.40 -3.47 17.51
C THR A 256 3.20 -4.82 16.83
N ALA A 257 1.98 -5.13 16.37
CA ALA A 257 1.68 -6.37 15.65
C ALA A 257 2.52 -6.50 14.36
N THR A 258 2.54 -5.45 13.54
CA THR A 258 3.30 -5.43 12.29
C THR A 258 4.80 -5.52 12.54
N ALA A 259 5.32 -4.74 13.50
CA ALA A 259 6.72 -4.82 13.87
C ALA A 259 7.09 -6.23 14.32
N TYR A 260 6.26 -6.87 15.14
CA TYR A 260 6.51 -8.24 15.63
C TYR A 260 6.58 -9.24 14.48
N ALA A 261 5.56 -9.26 13.62
CA ALA A 261 5.51 -10.17 12.49
C ALA A 261 6.71 -10.01 11.55
N GLU A 262 7.08 -8.76 11.24
CA GLU A 262 8.26 -8.47 10.42
C GLU A 262 9.54 -8.90 11.13
N TRP A 263 9.76 -8.50 12.38
CA TRP A 263 10.99 -8.78 13.12
C TRP A 263 11.21 -10.28 13.34
N GLU A 264 10.17 -11.06 13.61
CA GLU A 264 10.28 -12.52 13.71
C GLU A 264 10.74 -13.14 12.39
N GLN A 265 10.31 -12.62 11.24
CA GLN A 265 10.82 -13.06 9.94
C GLN A 265 12.30 -12.70 9.76
N GLU A 266 12.70 -11.48 10.14
CA GLU A 266 14.11 -11.05 10.07
C GLU A 266 15.00 -11.91 10.98
N TYR A 267 14.53 -12.18 12.20
CA TYR A 267 15.18 -13.04 13.16
C TYR A 267 15.26 -14.47 12.62
N ALA A 268 14.16 -15.08 12.19
CA ALA A 268 14.16 -16.45 11.65
C ALA A 268 15.10 -16.60 10.44
N ALA A 269 15.13 -15.64 9.53
CA ALA A 269 15.97 -15.69 8.32
C ALA A 269 17.47 -15.75 8.63
N GLN A 270 17.92 -15.20 9.77
CA GLN A 270 19.33 -15.19 10.17
C GLN A 270 19.67 -16.24 11.24
N ALA A 271 18.79 -17.23 11.46
CA ALA A 271 18.99 -18.26 12.48
C ALA A 271 20.34 -18.98 12.30
N GLN A 272 20.60 -19.57 11.13
CA GLN A 272 21.83 -20.34 10.91
C GLN A 272 23.12 -19.51 11.16
N PRO A 273 23.28 -18.29 10.61
CA PRO A 273 24.38 -17.42 10.99
C PRO A 273 24.54 -17.18 12.49
N ARG A 274 23.45 -16.96 13.23
CA ARG A 274 23.53 -16.79 14.69
C ARG A 274 24.06 -18.05 15.37
N ARG A 275 23.58 -19.24 14.99
CA ARG A 275 24.07 -20.52 15.55
C ARG A 275 25.57 -20.68 15.36
N ASP A 276 26.05 -20.40 14.15
CA ASP A 276 27.47 -20.54 13.81
C ASP A 276 28.36 -19.54 14.57
N ILE A 277 27.86 -18.33 14.82
CA ILE A 277 28.55 -17.31 15.59
C ILE A 277 28.61 -17.69 17.08
N MET A 278 27.50 -18.16 17.68
CA MET A 278 27.49 -18.58 19.08
C MET A 278 28.47 -19.72 19.35
N ALA A 279 28.45 -20.76 18.51
CA ALA A 279 29.40 -21.88 18.61
C ALA A 279 30.87 -21.42 18.49
N ALA A 280 31.11 -20.43 17.62
CA ALA A 280 32.43 -19.82 17.50
C ALA A 280 32.83 -19.05 18.76
N GLU A 281 31.90 -18.36 19.44
CA GLU A 281 32.16 -17.67 20.71
C GLU A 281 32.55 -18.63 21.82
N VAL A 282 31.77 -19.71 22.01
CA VAL A 282 32.07 -20.73 23.01
C VAL A 282 33.46 -21.35 22.76
N THR A 283 33.76 -21.66 21.50
CA THR A 283 35.08 -22.19 21.10
C THR A 283 36.19 -21.19 21.37
N ALA A 284 36.07 -19.95 20.90
CA ALA A 284 37.12 -18.94 21.02
C ALA A 284 37.41 -18.57 22.47
N ALA A 285 36.38 -18.48 23.33
CA ALA A 285 36.53 -18.26 24.76
C ALA A 285 37.30 -19.40 25.44
N ALA A 286 36.95 -20.66 25.13
CA ALA A 286 37.65 -21.82 25.69
C ALA A 286 39.13 -21.90 25.24
N GLN A 287 39.43 -21.51 23.99
CA GLN A 287 40.81 -21.48 23.50
C GLN A 287 41.61 -20.30 24.07
N LEU A 288 40.99 -19.15 24.30
CA LEU A 288 41.63 -18.06 25.04
C LEU A 288 42.06 -18.54 26.43
N HIS A 289 41.17 -19.21 27.18
CA HIS A 289 41.50 -19.74 28.50
C HIS A 289 42.73 -20.65 28.45
N LYS A 290 42.76 -21.62 27.52
CA LYS A 290 43.92 -22.52 27.34
C LYS A 290 45.23 -21.78 27.00
N ALA A 291 45.15 -20.73 26.18
CA ALA A 291 46.32 -19.93 25.85
C ALA A 291 46.84 -19.14 27.07
N THR A 292 45.92 -18.63 27.91
CA THR A 292 46.25 -17.94 29.15
C THR A 292 46.86 -18.89 30.20
N ASP A 293 46.29 -20.08 30.39
CA ASP A 293 46.85 -21.10 31.30
C ASP A 293 48.27 -21.49 30.90
N ALA A 294 48.50 -21.71 29.60
CA ALA A 294 49.82 -22.01 29.06
C ALA A 294 50.81 -20.85 29.26
N MET A 295 50.34 -19.61 29.12
CA MET A 295 51.13 -18.42 29.39
C MET A 295 51.56 -18.34 30.86
N ILE A 296 50.61 -18.48 31.80
CA ILE A 296 50.88 -18.43 33.25
C ILE A 296 51.92 -19.49 33.63
N GLU A 297 51.70 -20.74 33.23
CA GLU A 297 52.63 -21.83 33.52
C GLU A 297 54.01 -21.58 32.89
N SER A 298 54.08 -21.06 31.66
CA SER A 298 55.37 -20.75 31.03
C SER A 298 56.12 -19.61 31.73
N ILE A 299 55.42 -18.58 32.22
CA ILE A 299 56.02 -17.49 32.99
C ILE A 299 56.58 -18.04 34.32
N ALA A 300 55.85 -18.93 34.99
CA ALA A 300 56.32 -19.57 36.21
C ALA A 300 57.57 -20.44 35.99
N GLN A 301 57.61 -21.21 34.89
CA GLN A 301 58.79 -21.99 34.52
C GLN A 301 59.99 -21.09 34.16
N ALA A 302 59.75 -19.92 33.58
CA ALA A 302 60.80 -18.94 33.33
C ALA A 302 61.37 -18.35 34.63
N TRP A 303 60.51 -18.04 35.59
CA TRP A 303 60.91 -17.63 36.94
C TRP A 303 61.79 -18.71 37.60
N LEU A 304 61.33 -19.98 37.64
CA LEU A 304 62.13 -21.08 38.21
C LEU A 304 63.52 -21.20 37.56
N ALA A 305 63.60 -21.05 36.23
CA ALA A 305 64.87 -21.06 35.52
C ALA A 305 65.78 -19.89 35.94
N GLU A 306 65.23 -18.67 36.06
CA GLU A 306 65.96 -17.50 36.55
C GLU A 306 66.49 -17.69 37.97
N GLN A 307 65.64 -18.18 38.88
CA GLN A 307 66.01 -18.43 40.28
C GLN A 307 67.19 -19.41 40.39
N ILE A 308 67.15 -20.49 39.61
CA ILE A 308 68.24 -21.48 39.56
C ILE A 308 69.52 -20.87 38.97
N LEU A 309 69.42 -20.07 37.90
CA LEU A 309 70.58 -19.43 37.28
C LEU A 309 71.26 -18.41 38.20
N LEU A 310 70.48 -17.63 38.94
CA LEU A 310 70.99 -16.69 39.96
C LEU A 310 71.69 -17.45 41.09
N TRP A 311 71.08 -18.53 41.59
CA TRP A 311 71.69 -19.39 42.60
C TRP A 311 73.01 -20.02 42.11
N GLN A 312 73.05 -20.55 40.88
CA GLN A 312 74.25 -21.12 40.28
C GLN A 312 75.35 -20.06 40.12
N LYS A 313 75.00 -18.84 39.67
CA LYS A 313 75.94 -17.72 39.52
C LYS A 313 76.55 -17.33 40.86
N TYR A 314 75.74 -17.19 41.91
CA TYR A 314 76.22 -16.83 43.24
C TYR A 314 77.24 -17.84 43.75
N TRP A 315 76.91 -19.13 43.75
CA TRP A 315 77.82 -20.16 44.24
C TRP A 315 79.03 -20.40 43.34
N ALA A 316 78.99 -20.03 42.06
CA ALA A 316 80.17 -20.02 41.21
C ALA A 316 81.20 -18.95 41.64
N GLY A 317 80.73 -17.85 42.26
CA GLY A 317 81.58 -16.79 42.81
C GLY A 317 82.09 -17.05 44.23
N GLN A 318 81.56 -18.04 44.94
CA GLN A 318 81.95 -18.38 46.32
C GLN A 318 83.08 -19.42 46.38
N SER A 319 83.82 -19.42 47.49
CA SER A 319 84.85 -20.43 47.78
C SER A 319 84.25 -21.85 47.78
N ALA A 320 85.01 -22.82 47.27
CA ALA A 320 84.65 -24.23 47.38
C ALA A 320 84.72 -24.75 48.83
N ALA A 321 85.42 -24.04 49.72
CA ALA A 321 85.56 -24.36 51.14
C ALA A 321 84.55 -23.61 52.04
N ASP A 322 83.62 -22.84 51.45
CA ASP A 322 82.60 -22.13 52.22
C ASP A 322 81.72 -23.15 53.00
N PRO A 323 81.62 -23.03 54.34
CA PRO A 323 80.87 -23.97 55.17
C PRO A 323 79.36 -23.94 54.91
N LEU A 324 78.83 -22.87 54.32
CA LEU A 324 77.43 -22.73 53.93
C LEU A 324 77.17 -23.23 52.50
N ARG A 325 78.21 -23.68 51.77
CA ARG A 325 78.09 -24.16 50.40
C ARG A 325 77.22 -25.41 50.31
N PRO A 326 76.22 -25.45 49.42
CA PRO A 326 75.42 -26.63 49.17
C PRO A 326 76.25 -27.84 48.71
N LYS A 327 75.77 -29.05 49.03
CA LYS A 327 76.41 -30.31 48.61
C LYS A 327 76.36 -30.46 47.08
N ALA A 328 77.30 -31.21 46.50
CA ALA A 328 77.36 -31.48 45.05
C ALA A 328 76.05 -32.03 44.44
N ALA A 329 75.29 -32.81 45.21
CA ALA A 329 73.98 -33.30 44.81
C ALA A 329 72.98 -32.16 44.51
N VAL A 330 73.05 -31.03 45.23
CA VAL A 330 72.17 -29.87 45.02
C VAL A 330 72.49 -29.17 43.69
N PHE A 331 73.77 -29.07 43.31
CA PHE A 331 74.17 -28.53 42.00
C PHE A 331 73.73 -29.43 40.83
N THR A 332 73.76 -30.75 41.04
CA THR A 332 73.25 -31.73 40.07
C THR A 332 71.73 -31.59 39.92
N GLN A 333 71.01 -31.43 41.04
CA GLN A 333 69.57 -31.17 41.05
C GLN A 333 69.24 -29.83 40.36
N ALA A 334 70.00 -28.77 40.62
CA ALA A 334 69.82 -27.47 39.96
C ALA A 334 69.90 -27.57 38.45
N THR A 335 70.92 -28.28 37.94
CA THR A 335 71.08 -28.51 36.49
C THR A 335 69.89 -29.27 35.90
N THR A 336 69.41 -30.30 36.61
CA THR A 336 68.25 -31.10 36.21
C THR A 336 66.95 -30.29 36.21
N ASN A 337 66.72 -29.50 37.25
CA ASN A 337 65.54 -28.65 37.38
C ASN A 337 65.53 -27.54 36.32
N LEU A 338 66.69 -26.94 36.03
CA LEU A 338 66.81 -25.93 34.97
C LEU A 338 66.45 -26.50 33.60
N ALA A 339 66.96 -27.69 33.27
CA ALA A 339 66.60 -28.38 32.02
C ALA A 339 65.10 -28.73 31.97
N SER A 340 64.53 -29.14 33.10
CA SER A 340 63.11 -29.45 33.23
C SER A 340 62.24 -28.21 33.04
N ALA A 341 62.59 -27.07 33.66
CA ALA A 341 61.87 -25.82 33.54
C ALA A 341 61.85 -25.31 32.09
N ARG A 342 63.01 -25.35 31.41
CA ARG A 342 63.14 -25.01 29.99
C ARG A 342 62.26 -25.89 29.09
N THR A 343 62.21 -27.18 29.39
CA THR A 343 61.41 -28.15 28.62
C THR A 343 59.91 -27.91 28.83
N ARG A 344 59.49 -27.68 30.08
CA ARG A 344 58.09 -27.40 30.43
C ARG A 344 57.61 -26.08 29.81
N ALA A 345 58.41 -25.01 29.90
CA ALA A 345 58.11 -23.74 29.24
C ALA A 345 57.91 -23.93 27.72
N ALA A 346 58.82 -24.66 27.06
CA ALA A 346 58.71 -24.91 25.62
C ALA A 346 57.45 -25.71 25.25
N ALA A 347 57.02 -26.66 26.08
CA ALA A 347 55.79 -27.41 25.85
C ALA A 347 54.54 -26.50 25.93
N GLN A 348 54.53 -25.51 26.84
CA GLN A 348 53.42 -24.56 26.94
C GLN A 348 53.26 -23.70 25.68
N LEU A 349 54.36 -23.32 25.02
CA LEU A 349 54.28 -22.60 23.75
C LEU A 349 53.57 -23.40 22.66
N THR A 350 53.75 -24.73 22.61
CA THR A 350 53.01 -25.60 21.68
C THR A 350 51.52 -25.59 21.98
N LEU A 351 51.14 -25.64 23.26
CA LEU A 351 49.75 -25.56 23.69
C LEU A 351 49.12 -24.21 23.35
N ALA A 352 49.82 -23.11 23.63
CA ALA A 352 49.37 -21.76 23.32
C ALA A 352 49.17 -21.56 21.80
N ASN A 353 50.12 -22.00 20.96
CA ASN A 353 50.00 -21.90 19.50
C ASN A 353 48.86 -22.77 18.92
N THR A 354 48.62 -23.94 19.52
CA THR A 354 47.48 -24.79 19.15
C THR A 354 46.15 -24.10 19.47
N ALA A 355 46.07 -23.48 20.65
CA ALA A 355 44.90 -22.71 21.07
C ALA A 355 44.66 -21.50 20.16
N VAL A 356 45.72 -20.76 19.79
CA VAL A 356 45.65 -19.65 18.83
C VAL A 356 45.11 -20.10 17.47
N THR A 357 45.58 -21.24 16.97
CA THR A 357 45.11 -21.80 15.69
C THR A 357 43.61 -22.10 15.73
N ALA A 358 43.15 -22.74 16.80
CA ALA A 358 41.73 -23.06 16.99
C ALA A 358 40.87 -21.79 17.19
N ALA A 359 41.35 -20.80 17.96
CA ALA A 359 40.67 -19.51 18.11
C ALA A 359 40.61 -18.74 16.77
N GLY A 360 41.66 -18.82 15.94
CA GLY A 360 41.68 -18.24 14.60
C GLY A 360 40.64 -18.88 13.66
N ALA A 361 40.50 -20.21 13.72
CA ALA A 361 39.46 -20.92 12.98
C ALA A 361 38.04 -20.51 13.42
N ALA A 362 37.80 -20.38 14.73
CA ALA A 362 36.53 -19.86 15.25
C ALA A 362 36.26 -18.42 14.78
N SER A 363 37.28 -17.56 14.79
CA SER A 363 37.20 -16.17 14.29
C SER A 363 36.86 -16.09 12.80
N ALA A 364 37.48 -16.94 11.97
CA ALA A 364 37.12 -17.05 10.56
C ALA A 364 35.68 -17.53 10.37
N LYS A 365 35.24 -18.53 11.15
CA LYS A 365 33.85 -19.03 11.12
C LYS A 365 32.84 -17.93 11.46
N ALA A 366 33.07 -17.18 12.53
CA ALA A 366 32.22 -16.06 12.93
C ALA A 366 32.17 -14.96 11.85
N THR A 367 33.31 -14.65 11.22
CA THR A 367 33.38 -13.65 10.14
C THR A 367 32.57 -14.09 8.91
N ASN A 368 32.66 -15.36 8.53
CA ASN A 368 31.91 -15.91 7.40
C ASN A 368 30.41 -15.92 7.70
N ALA A 369 30.01 -16.33 8.90
CA ALA A 369 28.61 -16.33 9.33
C ALA A 369 28.03 -14.91 9.38
N GLN A 370 28.77 -13.93 9.92
CA GLN A 370 28.35 -12.52 9.90
C GLN A 370 28.17 -12.00 8.46
N THR A 371 29.09 -12.34 7.56
CA THR A 371 29.00 -11.96 6.14
C THR A 371 27.75 -12.56 5.49
N ALA A 372 27.44 -13.83 5.79
CA ALA A 372 26.22 -14.48 5.31
C ALA A 372 24.95 -13.80 5.86
N ALA A 373 24.93 -13.44 7.15
CA ALA A 373 23.84 -12.68 7.75
C ALA A 373 23.62 -11.32 7.08
N TYR A 374 24.71 -10.61 6.75
CA TYR A 374 24.64 -9.34 6.04
C TYR A 374 24.10 -9.51 4.63
N ALA A 375 24.49 -10.56 3.90
CA ALA A 375 23.93 -10.85 2.58
C ALA A 375 22.41 -11.14 2.64
N ILE A 376 21.96 -11.87 3.66
CA ILE A 376 20.53 -12.13 3.91
C ILE A 376 19.78 -10.81 4.17
N ALA A 377 20.33 -9.95 5.04
CA ALA A 377 19.74 -8.65 5.33
C ALA A 377 19.69 -7.75 4.08
N ASP A 378 20.77 -7.67 3.31
CA ASP A 378 20.85 -6.86 2.10
C ASP A 378 19.84 -7.31 1.03
N ALA A 379 19.71 -8.63 0.84
CA ALA A 379 18.75 -9.20 -0.11
C ALA A 379 17.31 -8.87 0.28
N ALA A 380 17.01 -8.89 1.59
CA ALA A 380 15.72 -8.51 2.14
C ALA A 380 15.53 -6.98 2.31
N LYS A 381 16.54 -6.17 1.96
CA LYS A 381 16.55 -4.70 2.15
C LYS A 381 16.35 -4.27 3.61
N LEU A 382 16.95 -5.03 4.53
CA LEU A 382 16.90 -4.81 5.97
C LEU A 382 18.24 -4.25 6.48
N PRO A 383 18.24 -3.51 7.61
CA PRO A 383 19.48 -3.10 8.26
C PRO A 383 20.33 -4.30 8.69
N ARG A 384 21.59 -4.29 8.24
CA ARG A 384 22.59 -5.27 8.65
C ARG A 384 22.71 -5.32 10.18
N GLY A 385 22.76 -6.52 10.73
CA GLY A 385 22.98 -6.74 12.17
C GLY A 385 21.72 -6.83 13.02
N ARG A 386 20.59 -6.23 12.61
CA ARG A 386 19.36 -6.25 13.41
C ARG A 386 18.83 -7.65 13.69
N GLY A 387 18.85 -8.51 12.67
CA GLY A 387 18.49 -9.93 12.83
C GLY A 387 19.53 -10.77 13.55
N LEU A 388 20.77 -10.29 13.74
CA LEU A 388 21.79 -11.00 14.52
C LEU A 388 21.60 -10.84 16.03
N LEU A 389 20.96 -9.75 16.50
CA LEU A 389 20.71 -9.50 17.93
C LEU A 389 22.01 -9.64 18.75
N TYR A 390 22.02 -10.49 19.79
CA TYR A 390 23.18 -10.79 20.65
C TYR A 390 24.39 -11.30 19.86
N ALA A 391 24.18 -11.96 18.71
CA ALA A 391 25.27 -12.52 17.93
C ALA A 391 26.18 -11.43 17.31
N GLN A 392 25.75 -10.18 17.21
CA GLN A 392 26.66 -9.10 16.81
C GLN A 392 27.79 -8.91 17.83
N GLN A 393 27.46 -8.94 19.12
CA GLN A 393 28.42 -8.86 20.21
C GLN A 393 29.25 -10.15 20.28
N SER A 394 28.68 -11.32 20.01
CA SER A 394 29.44 -12.57 19.89
C SER A 394 30.58 -12.47 18.88
N VAL A 395 30.38 -11.87 17.70
CA VAL A 395 31.47 -11.69 16.72
C VAL A 395 32.60 -10.82 17.28
N GLN A 396 32.25 -9.76 18.03
CA GLN A 396 33.23 -8.91 18.71
C GLN A 396 34.02 -9.72 19.74
N SER A 397 33.32 -10.50 20.59
CA SER A 397 33.92 -11.39 21.58
C SER A 397 34.85 -12.43 20.94
N VAL A 398 34.44 -13.06 19.84
CA VAL A 398 35.26 -14.06 19.13
C VAL A 398 36.57 -13.44 18.63
N LYS A 399 36.50 -12.30 17.93
CA LYS A 399 37.68 -11.63 17.38
C LYS A 399 38.60 -11.12 18.50
N ALA A 400 38.01 -10.64 19.59
CA ALA A 400 38.71 -10.22 20.78
C ALA A 400 39.43 -11.38 21.50
N SER A 401 38.74 -12.53 21.65
CA SER A 401 39.35 -13.74 22.21
C SER A 401 40.51 -14.25 21.37
N TYR A 402 40.39 -14.20 20.04
CA TYR A 402 41.50 -14.57 19.15
C TYR A 402 42.70 -13.61 19.26
N ALA A 403 42.47 -12.29 19.36
CA ALA A 403 43.53 -11.31 19.56
C ALA A 403 44.24 -11.50 20.91
N ALA A 404 43.47 -11.73 21.99
CA ALA A 404 44.02 -12.00 23.31
C ALA A 404 44.79 -13.33 23.36
N ALA A 405 44.32 -14.38 22.67
CA ALA A 405 45.05 -15.65 22.58
C ALA A 405 46.41 -15.49 21.88
N GLN A 406 46.49 -14.68 20.82
CA GLN A 406 47.77 -14.35 20.17
C GLN A 406 48.71 -13.60 21.11
N ALA A 407 48.18 -12.66 21.89
CA ALA A 407 48.98 -11.94 22.89
C ALA A 407 49.50 -12.89 23.99
N ALA A 408 48.67 -13.83 24.47
CA ALA A 408 49.07 -14.86 25.42
C ALA A 408 50.18 -15.77 24.86
N ALA A 409 50.06 -16.21 23.62
CA ALA A 409 51.10 -17.01 22.95
C ALA A 409 52.41 -16.23 22.77
N LYS A 410 52.34 -14.92 22.49
CA LYS A 410 53.52 -14.06 22.42
C LYS A 410 54.21 -13.92 23.78
N ALA A 411 53.46 -13.71 24.85
CA ALA A 411 54.00 -13.68 26.21
C ALA A 411 54.63 -15.03 26.59
N THR A 412 53.98 -16.14 26.22
CA THR A 412 54.51 -17.50 26.37
C THR A 412 55.85 -17.66 25.64
N GLN A 413 55.96 -17.22 24.39
CA GLN A 413 57.20 -17.25 23.62
C GLN A 413 58.31 -16.43 24.29
N THR A 414 57.99 -15.25 24.83
CA THR A 414 58.94 -14.42 25.58
C THR A 414 59.41 -15.14 26.85
N ALA A 415 58.51 -15.80 27.59
CA ALA A 415 58.86 -16.60 28.76
C ALA A 415 59.75 -17.80 28.41
N VAL A 416 59.49 -18.50 27.29
CA VAL A 416 60.37 -19.56 26.78
C VAL A 416 61.77 -19.04 26.48
N ASN A 417 61.88 -17.84 25.90
CA ASN A 417 63.17 -17.22 25.64
C ASN A 417 63.88 -16.87 26.95
N ALA A 418 63.16 -16.29 27.92
CA ALA A 418 63.68 -15.98 29.25
C ALA A 418 64.23 -17.23 29.97
N ALA A 419 63.52 -18.36 29.90
CA ALA A 419 63.97 -19.62 30.50
C ALA A 419 65.25 -20.15 29.84
N LYS A 420 65.46 -19.91 28.54
CA LYS A 420 66.65 -20.34 27.79
C LYS A 420 67.83 -19.37 27.90
N ALA A 421 67.56 -18.12 28.27
CA ALA A 421 68.56 -17.07 28.33
C ALA A 421 69.66 -17.33 29.38
N THR A 422 70.77 -16.61 29.25
CA THR A 422 71.78 -16.53 30.30
C THR A 422 71.27 -15.65 31.46
N VAL A 423 71.92 -15.72 32.62
CA VAL A 423 71.56 -14.92 33.79
C VAL A 423 71.62 -13.39 33.55
N ALA A 424 72.32 -12.94 32.51
CA ALA A 424 72.39 -11.52 32.16
C ALA A 424 71.12 -11.01 31.44
N ASP A 425 70.48 -11.88 30.66
CA ASP A 425 69.36 -11.52 29.78
C ASP A 425 68.00 -12.04 30.30
N SER A 426 68.01 -13.08 31.15
CA SER A 426 66.80 -13.73 31.66
C SER A 426 65.87 -12.77 32.40
N LYS A 427 66.43 -11.87 33.23
CA LYS A 427 65.66 -10.90 34.03
C LYS A 427 64.85 -9.94 33.18
N ALA A 428 65.47 -9.37 32.13
CA ALA A 428 64.80 -8.42 31.25
C ALA A 428 63.69 -9.10 30.43
N GLN A 429 63.94 -10.32 29.95
CA GLN A 429 62.94 -11.09 29.19
C GLN A 429 61.79 -11.58 30.07
N PHE A 430 62.06 -11.97 31.32
CA PHE A 430 61.03 -12.32 32.29
C PHE A 430 60.13 -11.13 32.63
N ALA A 431 60.70 -9.96 32.93
CA ALA A 431 59.93 -8.73 33.17
C ALA A 431 59.07 -8.33 31.95
N LEU A 432 59.62 -8.50 30.73
CA LEU A 432 58.87 -8.26 29.49
C LEU A 432 57.69 -9.22 29.35
N SER A 433 57.85 -10.50 29.70
CA SER A 433 56.77 -11.49 29.61
C SER A 433 55.60 -11.15 30.54
N GLN A 434 55.87 -10.70 31.76
CA GLN A 434 54.84 -10.23 32.71
C GLN A 434 54.12 -8.99 32.17
N THR A 435 54.86 -8.01 31.64
CA THR A 435 54.27 -6.82 31.01
C THR A 435 53.35 -7.19 29.85
N GLN A 436 53.75 -8.15 29.02
CA GLN A 436 52.93 -8.65 27.92
C GLN A 436 51.67 -9.37 28.41
N ALA A 437 51.75 -10.11 29.53
CA ALA A 437 50.59 -10.78 30.15
C ALA A 437 49.52 -9.77 30.62
N HIS A 438 49.93 -8.66 31.23
CA HIS A 438 49.02 -7.59 31.63
C HIS A 438 48.33 -6.88 30.43
N ALA A 439 48.89 -6.97 29.23
CA ALA A 439 48.36 -6.32 28.04
C ALA A 439 47.22 -7.10 27.34
N LEU A 440 46.94 -8.35 27.72
CA LEU A 440 45.93 -9.22 27.08
C LEU A 440 44.54 -8.57 27.05
N ASN A 441 44.10 -7.97 28.16
CA ASN A 441 42.80 -7.30 28.26
C ASN A 441 42.72 -6.08 27.31
N THR A 442 43.82 -5.35 27.16
CA THR A 442 43.91 -4.23 26.20
C THR A 442 43.75 -4.72 24.77
N GLU A 443 44.41 -5.83 24.40
CA GLU A 443 44.28 -6.43 23.07
C GLU A 443 42.87 -6.96 22.81
N PHE A 444 42.23 -7.58 23.80
CA PHE A 444 40.83 -7.98 23.74
C PHE A 444 39.93 -6.78 23.44
N ARG A 445 40.00 -5.73 24.26
CA ARG A 445 39.17 -4.51 24.11
C ARG A 445 39.42 -3.80 22.79
N ARG A 446 40.68 -3.72 22.36
CA ARG A 446 41.08 -3.12 21.08
C ARG A 446 40.42 -3.86 19.91
N ALA A 447 40.51 -5.18 19.88
CA ALA A 447 39.94 -5.99 18.81
C ALA A 447 38.40 -5.97 18.82
N ALA A 448 37.76 -6.01 20.00
CA ALA A 448 36.31 -5.85 20.13
C ALA A 448 35.85 -4.48 19.57
N ALA A 449 36.55 -3.40 19.93
CA ALA A 449 36.24 -2.05 19.45
C ALA A 449 36.44 -1.89 17.93
N GLN A 450 37.51 -2.48 17.39
CA GLN A 450 37.75 -2.49 15.94
C GLN A 450 36.64 -3.22 15.18
N GLU A 451 36.18 -4.36 15.70
CA GLU A 451 35.06 -5.09 15.12
C GLU A 451 33.75 -4.29 15.24
N ALA A 452 33.45 -3.71 16.39
CA ALA A 452 32.27 -2.86 16.55
C ALA A 452 32.28 -1.67 15.56
N ALA A 453 33.44 -1.03 15.35
CA ALA A 453 33.60 0.03 14.35
C ALA A 453 33.39 -0.48 12.91
N ALA A 454 33.88 -1.68 12.59
CA ALA A 454 33.66 -2.31 11.30
C ALA A 454 32.18 -2.64 11.05
N GLN A 455 31.48 -3.18 12.05
CA GLN A 455 30.04 -3.45 12.01
C GLN A 455 29.24 -2.15 11.81
N ALA A 456 29.57 -1.09 12.56
CA ALA A 456 28.94 0.22 12.42
C ALA A 456 29.16 0.81 11.02
N LYS A 457 30.38 0.71 10.48
CA LYS A 457 30.69 1.14 9.10
C LYS A 457 29.92 0.33 8.06
N ALA A 458 29.81 -0.99 8.25
CA ALA A 458 29.06 -1.86 7.34
C ALA A 458 27.57 -1.54 7.35
N ALA A 459 26.98 -1.29 8.53
CA ALA A 459 25.59 -0.85 8.68
C ALA A 459 25.36 0.53 8.03
N ALA A 460 26.26 1.50 8.26
CA ALA A 460 26.18 2.83 7.65
C ALA A 460 26.27 2.76 6.12
N THR A 461 27.15 1.92 5.58
CA THR A 461 27.28 1.71 4.13
C THR A 461 26.00 1.13 3.53
N ALA A 462 25.40 0.13 4.18
CA ALA A 462 24.13 -0.45 3.73
C ALA A 462 22.98 0.56 3.81
N ALA A 463 22.90 1.34 4.90
CA ALA A 463 21.92 2.40 5.06
C ALA A 463 22.04 3.48 3.97
N ALA A 464 23.26 3.88 3.59
CA ALA A 464 23.48 4.85 2.50
C ALA A 464 23.03 4.31 1.13
N ALA A 465 23.26 3.02 0.86
CA ALA A 465 22.74 2.38 -0.35
C ALA A 465 21.20 2.36 -0.38
N GLN A 466 20.57 1.99 0.75
CA GLN A 466 19.11 2.02 0.89
C GLN A 466 18.55 3.45 0.75
N ALA A 467 19.22 4.46 1.30
CA ALA A 467 18.81 5.85 1.16
C ALA A 467 18.87 6.33 -0.30
N THR A 468 19.87 5.88 -1.06
CA THR A 468 19.99 6.19 -2.49
C THR A 468 18.87 5.54 -3.31
N GLU A 469 18.53 4.28 -3.00
CA GLU A 469 17.41 3.57 -3.63
C GLU A 469 16.07 4.23 -3.27
N ALA A 470 15.89 4.63 -2.01
CA ALA A 470 14.70 5.36 -1.55
C ALA A 470 14.56 6.71 -2.26
N ALA A 471 15.65 7.47 -2.43
CA ALA A 471 15.63 8.74 -3.18
C ALA A 471 15.24 8.54 -4.66
N THR A 472 15.72 7.45 -5.27
CA THR A 472 15.35 7.06 -6.64
C THR A 472 13.86 6.71 -6.73
N ASN A 473 13.35 5.92 -5.78
CA ASN A 473 11.94 5.56 -5.73
C ASN A 473 11.04 6.77 -5.44
N ALA A 474 11.46 7.69 -4.59
CA ALA A 474 10.76 8.95 -4.36
C ALA A 474 10.65 9.78 -5.63
N THR A 475 11.70 9.82 -6.46
CA THR A 475 11.68 10.50 -7.76
C THR A 475 10.67 9.84 -8.71
N LYS A 476 10.70 8.51 -8.83
CA LYS A 476 9.73 7.74 -9.63
C LYS A 476 8.29 7.98 -9.17
N ALA A 477 8.05 7.98 -7.86
CA ALA A 477 6.74 8.24 -7.29
C ALA A 477 6.22 9.64 -7.62
N ARG A 478 7.08 10.68 -7.53
CA ARG A 478 6.72 12.04 -7.94
C ARG A 478 6.38 12.12 -9.43
N THR A 479 7.15 11.49 -10.30
CA THR A 479 6.84 11.45 -11.74
C THR A 479 5.51 10.74 -12.01
N ALA A 480 5.25 9.62 -11.34
CA ALA A 480 3.98 8.90 -11.45
C ALA A 480 2.80 9.75 -10.95
N GLN A 481 2.97 10.47 -9.83
CA GLN A 481 1.98 11.40 -9.31
C GLN A 481 1.65 12.48 -10.33
N THR A 482 2.66 13.19 -10.87
CA THR A 482 2.43 14.23 -11.89
C THR A 482 1.73 13.68 -13.14
N THR A 483 2.06 12.45 -13.53
CA THR A 483 1.40 11.77 -14.66
C THR A 483 -0.07 11.50 -14.35
N ALA A 484 -0.37 11.00 -13.14
CA ALA A 484 -1.73 10.73 -12.69
C ALA A 484 -2.56 12.02 -12.59
N GLU A 485 -2.01 13.09 -12.02
CA GLU A 485 -2.65 14.42 -11.94
C GLU A 485 -2.96 14.97 -13.34
N THR A 486 -2.04 14.81 -14.30
CA THR A 486 -2.25 15.22 -15.70
C THR A 486 -3.36 14.41 -16.38
N ALA A 487 -3.40 13.10 -16.14
CA ALA A 487 -4.44 12.22 -16.67
C ALA A 487 -5.81 12.56 -16.07
N GLU A 488 -5.87 12.84 -14.77
CA GLU A 488 -7.09 13.30 -14.09
C GLU A 488 -7.60 14.60 -14.70
N GLN A 489 -6.72 15.58 -14.92
CA GLN A 489 -7.11 16.86 -15.53
C GLN A 489 -7.64 16.66 -16.95
N THR A 490 -6.99 15.80 -17.74
CA THR A 490 -7.44 15.45 -19.09
C THR A 490 -8.82 14.80 -19.06
N ALA A 491 -9.05 13.89 -18.11
CA ALA A 491 -10.35 13.24 -17.93
C ALA A 491 -11.45 14.24 -17.55
N LYS A 492 -11.17 15.20 -16.64
CA LYS A 492 -12.08 16.29 -16.29
C LYS A 492 -12.47 17.13 -17.51
N THR A 493 -11.48 17.53 -18.32
CA THR A 493 -11.73 18.27 -19.56
C THR A 493 -12.55 17.44 -20.56
N GLY A 494 -12.23 16.16 -20.74
CA GLY A 494 -12.98 15.24 -21.59
C GLY A 494 -14.44 15.09 -21.15
N ALA A 495 -14.69 14.93 -19.85
CA ALA A 495 -16.03 14.84 -19.28
C ALA A 495 -16.84 16.13 -19.49
N ALA A 496 -16.20 17.30 -19.30
CA ALA A 496 -16.83 18.60 -19.57
C ALA A 496 -17.21 18.74 -21.06
N LYS A 497 -16.33 18.35 -21.98
CA LYS A 497 -16.60 18.33 -23.43
C LYS A 497 -17.76 17.39 -23.77
N ALA A 498 -17.76 16.17 -23.25
CA ALA A 498 -18.84 15.20 -23.47
C ALA A 498 -20.20 15.73 -22.96
N LYS A 499 -20.23 16.40 -21.81
CA LYS A 499 -21.43 17.06 -21.30
C LYS A 499 -21.92 18.16 -22.24
N SER A 500 -21.02 18.98 -22.77
CA SER A 500 -21.37 20.03 -23.74
C SER A 500 -21.94 19.46 -25.04
N GLU A 501 -21.28 18.46 -25.62
CA GLU A 501 -21.75 17.81 -26.85
C GLU A 501 -23.09 17.09 -26.66
N ARG A 502 -23.32 16.46 -25.50
CA ARG A 502 -24.64 15.91 -25.15
C ARG A 502 -25.72 17.00 -25.13
N GLY A 503 -25.44 18.15 -24.53
CA GLY A 503 -26.38 19.28 -24.51
C GLY A 503 -26.71 19.79 -25.93
N LYS A 504 -25.72 19.83 -26.84
CA LYS A 504 -25.97 20.16 -28.26
C LYS A 504 -26.84 19.12 -28.94
N ALA A 505 -26.58 17.83 -28.70
CA ALA A 505 -27.37 16.74 -29.26
C ALA A 505 -28.82 16.74 -28.76
N GLU A 506 -29.02 17.02 -27.47
CA GLU A 506 -30.36 17.18 -26.87
C GLU A 506 -31.13 18.35 -27.50
N ALA A 507 -30.47 19.50 -27.68
CA ALA A 507 -31.07 20.65 -28.37
C ALA A 507 -31.44 20.32 -29.83
N ALA A 508 -30.55 19.66 -30.58
CA ALA A 508 -30.82 19.24 -31.95
C ALA A 508 -31.98 18.25 -32.05
N ARG A 509 -32.10 17.32 -31.09
CA ARG A 509 -33.24 16.40 -30.97
C ARG A 509 -34.54 17.17 -30.75
N ASP A 510 -34.55 18.16 -29.87
CA ASP A 510 -35.74 18.95 -29.57
C ASP A 510 -36.16 19.82 -30.77
N THR A 511 -35.19 20.40 -31.50
CA THR A 511 -35.45 21.05 -32.80
C THR A 511 -36.04 20.08 -33.81
N ALA A 512 -35.47 18.88 -33.97
CA ALA A 512 -36.00 17.87 -34.89
C ALA A 512 -37.44 17.46 -34.56
N LYS A 513 -37.76 17.36 -33.25
CA LYS A 513 -39.13 17.08 -32.79
C LYS A 513 -40.09 18.24 -33.14
N ALA A 514 -39.65 19.48 -32.98
CA ALA A 514 -40.44 20.66 -33.34
C ALA A 514 -40.70 20.71 -34.86
N GLU A 515 -39.68 20.47 -35.68
CA GLU A 515 -39.81 20.43 -37.14
C GLU A 515 -40.69 19.29 -37.62
N HIS A 516 -40.62 18.11 -36.98
CA HIS A 516 -41.56 17.03 -37.28
C HIS A 516 -43.02 17.42 -36.98
N ALA A 517 -43.27 18.16 -35.90
CA ALA A 517 -44.60 18.67 -35.58
C ALA A 517 -45.06 19.73 -36.59
N ASN A 518 -44.16 20.63 -37.03
CA ASN A 518 -44.42 21.57 -38.14
C ASN A 518 -44.83 20.82 -39.41
N ALA A 519 -44.00 19.86 -39.85
CA ALA A 519 -44.27 19.06 -41.04
C ALA A 519 -45.60 18.33 -40.97
N THR A 520 -45.97 17.82 -39.79
CA THR A 520 -47.27 17.16 -39.58
C THR A 520 -48.43 18.14 -39.71
N ARG A 521 -48.31 19.37 -39.19
CA ARG A 521 -49.32 20.43 -39.39
C ARG A 521 -49.46 20.81 -40.86
N GLU A 522 -48.36 20.97 -41.58
CA GLU A 522 -48.39 21.32 -43.00
C GLU A 522 -49.02 20.20 -43.85
N ARG A 523 -48.76 18.93 -43.53
CA ARG A 523 -49.48 17.80 -44.15
C ARG A 523 -50.99 17.85 -43.89
N GLY A 524 -51.41 18.21 -42.68
CA GLY A 524 -52.83 18.40 -42.36
C GLY A 524 -53.48 19.49 -43.22
N LYS A 525 -52.84 20.66 -43.31
CA LYS A 525 -53.33 21.76 -44.18
C LYS A 525 -53.42 21.34 -45.66
N ALA A 526 -52.45 20.57 -46.14
CA ALA A 526 -52.48 20.05 -47.51
C ALA A 526 -53.67 19.11 -47.73
N SER A 527 -53.93 18.19 -46.79
CA SER A 527 -55.10 17.29 -46.82
C SER A 527 -56.44 18.06 -46.80
N ASP A 528 -56.53 19.13 -46.01
CA ASP A 528 -57.72 19.98 -45.96
C ASP A 528 -57.92 20.79 -47.25
N ALA A 529 -56.83 21.20 -47.90
CA ALA A 529 -56.89 21.86 -49.20
C ALA A 529 -57.33 20.91 -50.31
N GLU A 530 -56.84 19.66 -50.31
CA GLU A 530 -57.27 18.61 -51.25
C GLU A 530 -58.76 18.29 -51.10
N SER A 531 -59.24 18.16 -49.85
CA SER A 531 -60.67 17.92 -49.57
C SER A 531 -61.56 19.06 -50.07
N ARG A 532 -61.13 20.32 -49.92
CA ARG A 532 -61.84 21.48 -50.46
C ARG A 532 -61.85 21.49 -51.99
N ALA A 533 -60.72 21.19 -52.63
CA ALA A 533 -60.64 21.10 -54.09
C ALA A 533 -61.57 20.00 -54.65
N GLN A 534 -61.72 18.88 -53.94
CA GLN A 534 -62.68 17.83 -54.30
C GLN A 534 -64.12 18.34 -54.21
N ALA A 535 -64.49 19.03 -53.14
CA ALA A 535 -65.83 19.59 -52.94
C ALA A 535 -66.18 20.65 -54.01
N ASP A 536 -65.23 21.53 -54.36
CA ASP A 536 -65.40 22.54 -55.40
C ASP A 536 -65.64 21.88 -56.78
N ARG A 537 -64.94 20.77 -57.06
CA ARG A 537 -65.14 19.99 -58.30
C ARG A 537 -66.55 19.40 -58.37
N ASP A 538 -67.06 18.85 -57.28
CA ASP A 538 -68.40 18.26 -57.22
C ASP A 538 -69.50 19.33 -57.36
N ALA A 539 -69.30 20.51 -56.75
CA ALA A 539 -70.18 21.66 -56.91
C ALA A 539 -70.24 22.15 -58.37
N ALA A 540 -69.09 22.23 -59.05
CA ALA A 540 -69.01 22.61 -60.46
C ALA A 540 -69.72 21.60 -61.39
N ALA A 541 -69.59 20.30 -61.13
CA ALA A 541 -70.30 19.27 -61.88
C ALA A 541 -71.83 19.38 -61.73
N THR A 542 -72.30 19.67 -60.51
CA THR A 542 -73.73 19.87 -60.22
C THR A 542 -74.29 21.09 -60.96
N ALA A 543 -73.57 22.22 -60.96
CA ALA A 543 -73.99 23.43 -61.65
C ALA A 543 -74.13 23.24 -63.17
N ARG A 544 -73.22 22.47 -63.77
CA ARG A 544 -73.28 22.14 -65.20
C ARG A 544 -74.53 21.33 -65.57
N SER A 545 -74.90 20.33 -64.77
CA SER A 545 -76.09 19.50 -65.02
C SER A 545 -77.40 20.33 -64.94
N ALA A 546 -77.47 21.33 -64.07
CA ALA A 546 -78.61 22.23 -63.97
C ALA A 546 -78.76 23.11 -65.22
N ALA A 547 -77.65 23.61 -65.77
CA ALA A 547 -77.65 24.42 -66.99
C ALA A 547 -78.10 23.63 -68.23
N GLU A 548 -77.66 22.38 -68.37
CA GLU A 548 -78.08 21.49 -69.48
C GLU A 548 -79.60 21.20 -69.44
N THR A 549 -80.20 21.10 -68.25
CA THR A 549 -81.64 20.87 -68.06
C THR A 549 -82.49 22.10 -68.41
N ALA A 550 -82.02 23.30 -68.09
CA ALA A 550 -82.71 24.55 -68.42
C ALA A 550 -82.80 24.77 -69.94
N GLY A 551 -81.74 24.44 -70.68
CA GLY A 551 -81.69 24.59 -72.14
C GLY A 551 -82.71 23.72 -72.90
N ALA A 552 -82.96 22.49 -72.44
CA ALA A 552 -83.95 21.60 -73.06
C ALA A 552 -85.40 22.09 -72.89
N THR A 553 -85.68 22.79 -71.80
CA THR A 553 -87.03 23.32 -71.49
C THR A 553 -87.38 24.51 -72.39
N ALA A 554 -86.43 25.39 -72.68
CA ALA A 554 -86.62 26.54 -73.56
C ALA A 554 -86.92 26.12 -75.02
N TYR A 555 -86.22 25.10 -75.52
CA TYR A 555 -86.39 24.61 -76.90
C TYR A 555 -87.82 24.11 -77.17
N THR A 556 -88.41 23.38 -76.23
CA THR A 556 -89.77 22.81 -76.39
C THR A 556 -90.87 23.88 -76.43
N LYS A 557 -90.64 25.05 -75.81
CA LYS A 557 -91.62 26.15 -75.76
C LYS A 557 -91.62 27.02 -77.01
N LEU A 558 -90.50 27.07 -77.75
CA LEU A 558 -90.40 27.78 -79.02
C LEU A 558 -91.26 27.12 -80.11
N GLU A 559 -91.20 25.79 -80.22
CA GLU A 559 -91.94 25.01 -81.22
C GLU A 559 -93.47 25.20 -81.11
N THR A 560 -93.99 25.27 -79.87
CA THR A 560 -95.43 25.51 -79.64
C THR A 560 -95.89 26.92 -80.07
N ALA A 561 -94.98 27.90 -80.10
CA ALA A 561 -95.33 29.27 -80.49
C ALA A 561 -95.38 29.45 -82.02
N GLU A 562 -94.55 28.70 -82.77
CA GLU A 562 -94.51 28.75 -84.23
C GLU A 562 -95.77 28.15 -84.87
N ASP A 563 -96.27 27.03 -84.33
CA ASP A 563 -97.49 26.37 -84.80
C ASP A 563 -98.74 27.26 -84.67
N ALA A 564 -98.87 27.99 -83.56
CA ALA A 564 -99.99 28.89 -83.31
C ALA A 564 -100.01 30.09 -84.28
N GLU A 565 -98.84 30.52 -84.76
CA GLU A 565 -98.72 31.65 -85.70
C GLU A 565 -99.13 31.26 -87.13
N ALA A 566 -98.83 30.02 -87.54
CA ALA A 566 -99.27 29.47 -88.82
C ALA A 566 -100.80 29.36 -88.93
N ASP A 567 -101.47 29.00 -87.84
CA ASP A 567 -102.94 28.89 -87.80
C ASP A 567 -103.65 30.26 -87.87
N ALA A 568 -103.10 31.28 -87.21
CA ALA A 568 -103.63 32.65 -87.27
C ALA A 568 -103.55 33.24 -88.68
N TYR A 569 -102.49 32.92 -89.43
CA TYR A 569 -102.32 33.36 -90.82
C TYR A 569 -103.39 32.74 -91.73
N ARG A 570 -103.63 31.43 -91.64
CA ARG A 570 -104.63 30.72 -92.44
C ARG A 570 -106.05 31.22 -92.19
N ALA A 571 -106.40 31.52 -90.94
CA ALA A 571 -107.74 32.01 -90.60
C ALA A 571 -108.04 33.42 -91.14
N ARG A 572 -107.04 34.31 -91.18
CA ARG A 572 -107.17 35.67 -91.73
C ARG A 572 -107.42 35.67 -93.24
N ASP A 573 -106.75 34.78 -93.97
CA ASP A 573 -106.88 34.74 -95.43
C ASP A 573 -108.25 34.17 -95.86
N ALA A 574 -108.76 33.18 -95.11
CA ALA A 574 -110.13 32.69 -95.27
C ALA A 574 -111.19 33.78 -95.02
N ALA A 575 -111.00 34.62 -94.00
CA ALA A 575 -111.92 35.72 -93.68
C ALA A 575 -111.92 36.82 -94.76
N ARG A 576 -110.78 37.07 -95.40
CA ARG A 576 -110.66 38.04 -96.51
C ARG A 576 -111.42 37.57 -97.75
N ASN A 577 -111.30 36.29 -98.10
CA ASN A 577 -111.98 35.71 -99.26
C ASN A 577 -113.51 35.70 -99.07
N ALA A 578 -114.00 35.41 -97.87
CA ALA A 578 -115.43 35.44 -97.56
C ALA A 578 -116.05 36.85 -97.67
N GLU A 579 -115.30 37.91 -97.34
CA GLU A 579 -115.80 39.29 -97.46
C GLU A 579 -115.91 39.75 -98.93
N VAL A 580 -115.00 39.30 -99.79
CA VAL A 580 -115.05 39.59 -101.24
C VAL A 580 -116.27 38.93 -101.88
N ASP A 581 -116.54 37.66 -101.56
CA ASP A 581 -117.70 36.94 -102.10
C ASP A 581 -119.02 37.56 -101.62
N LYS A 582 -119.12 37.92 -100.34
CA LYS A 582 -120.26 38.67 -99.79
C LYS A 582 -120.59 39.92 -100.62
N GLN A 583 -119.59 40.75 -100.95
CA GLN A 583 -119.85 41.99 -101.69
C GLN A 583 -120.26 41.75 -103.15
N ALA A 584 -119.69 40.72 -103.79
CA ALA A 584 -120.11 40.32 -105.12
C ALA A 584 -121.58 39.87 -105.16
N LYS A 585 -122.04 39.11 -104.15
CA LYS A 585 -123.43 38.64 -104.08
C LYS A 585 -124.42 39.74 -103.73
N LEU A 586 -124.07 40.66 -102.81
CA LEU A 586 -124.90 41.82 -102.48
C LEU A 586 -125.13 42.74 -103.68
N SER A 587 -124.08 42.98 -104.47
CA SER A 587 -124.18 43.77 -105.71
C SER A 587 -125.08 43.09 -106.75
N ARG A 588 -124.92 41.77 -106.93
CA ARG A 588 -125.76 40.99 -107.85
C ARG A 588 -127.22 40.93 -107.43
N ALA A 589 -127.50 40.82 -106.13
CA ALA A 589 -128.87 40.86 -105.60
C ALA A 589 -129.55 42.21 -105.90
N SER A 590 -128.86 43.32 -105.62
CA SER A 590 -129.41 44.66 -105.89
C SER A 590 -129.68 44.87 -107.39
N ALA A 591 -128.81 44.37 -108.27
CA ALA A 591 -129.00 44.47 -109.71
C ALA A 591 -130.21 43.68 -110.21
N LEU A 592 -130.42 42.46 -109.68
CA LEU A 592 -131.54 41.60 -110.07
C LEU A 592 -132.87 42.09 -109.49
N GLU A 593 -132.87 42.71 -108.31
CA GLU A 593 -134.05 43.34 -107.73
C GLU A 593 -134.47 44.60 -108.50
N ALA A 594 -133.49 45.39 -108.96
CA ALA A 594 -133.75 46.50 -109.86
C ALA A 594 -134.32 46.01 -111.20
N ALA A 595 -133.78 44.92 -111.75
CA ALA A 595 -134.30 44.28 -112.96
C ALA A 595 -135.73 43.73 -112.76
N ALA A 596 -136.01 43.14 -111.60
CA ALA A 596 -137.34 42.64 -111.24
C ALA A 596 -138.36 43.77 -111.06
N ALA A 597 -137.96 44.90 -110.50
CA ALA A 597 -138.78 46.10 -110.41
C ALA A 597 -139.08 46.69 -111.81
N ALA A 598 -138.10 46.69 -112.72
CA ALA A 598 -138.26 47.16 -114.10
C ALA A 598 -139.16 46.26 -114.95
N ALA A 599 -139.17 44.94 -114.70
CA ALA A 599 -140.00 43.97 -115.42
C ALA A 599 -141.46 43.92 -114.94
N ALA A 600 -141.83 44.68 -113.90
CA ALA A 600 -143.16 44.65 -113.30
C ALA A 600 -144.27 45.06 -114.29
N GLY A 601 -145.25 44.18 -114.49
CA GLY A 601 -146.36 44.36 -115.44
C GLY A 601 -146.15 43.69 -116.81
N SER A 602 -144.98 43.07 -117.03
CA SER A 602 -144.70 42.28 -118.24
C SER A 602 -144.92 40.77 -118.02
N ALA A 603 -144.99 40.00 -119.12
CA ALA A 603 -145.03 38.54 -119.07
C ALA A 603 -143.82 37.90 -118.34
N ALA A 604 -142.71 38.63 -118.18
CA ALA A 604 -141.48 38.19 -117.51
C ALA A 604 -141.43 38.53 -116.00
N ALA A 605 -142.47 39.16 -115.43
CA ALA A 605 -142.45 39.70 -114.07
C ALA A 605 -142.35 38.63 -112.96
N GLY A 606 -142.84 37.41 -113.21
CA GLY A 606 -142.76 36.30 -112.24
C GLY A 606 -141.34 35.77 -112.09
N GLU A 607 -140.68 35.45 -113.20
CA GLU A 607 -139.31 34.92 -113.24
C GLU A 607 -138.29 35.92 -112.68
N ALA A 608 -138.44 37.21 -112.99
CA ALA A 608 -137.54 38.23 -112.49
C ALA A 608 -137.62 38.38 -110.95
N ARG A 609 -138.81 38.22 -110.35
CA ARG A 609 -139.01 38.30 -108.89
C ARG A 609 -138.44 37.07 -108.17
N THR A 610 -138.53 35.89 -108.79
CA THR A 610 -137.90 34.67 -108.28
C THR A 610 -136.38 34.80 -108.28
N ALA A 611 -135.78 35.22 -109.40
CA ALA A 611 -134.34 35.41 -109.52
C ALA A 611 -133.79 36.46 -108.54
N ALA A 612 -134.54 37.54 -108.30
CA ALA A 612 -134.21 38.55 -107.30
C ALA A 612 -134.24 38.00 -105.87
N THR A 613 -135.26 37.20 -105.54
CA THR A 613 -135.41 36.59 -104.21
C THR A 613 -134.32 35.55 -103.94
N GLU A 614 -133.97 34.74 -104.94
CA GLU A 614 -132.87 33.77 -104.86
C GLU A 614 -131.52 34.48 -104.69
N ALA A 615 -131.28 35.56 -105.44
CA ALA A 615 -130.05 36.35 -105.31
C ALA A 615 -129.94 37.03 -103.93
N ARG A 616 -131.05 37.53 -103.38
CA ARG A 616 -131.09 38.12 -102.03
C ARG A 616 -130.86 37.08 -100.94
N THR A 617 -131.41 35.87 -101.10
CA THR A 617 -131.17 34.75 -100.18
C THR A 617 -129.70 34.36 -100.18
N ALA A 618 -129.08 34.23 -101.36
CA ALA A 618 -127.65 33.94 -101.48
C ALA A 618 -126.76 35.03 -100.86
N ALA A 619 -127.14 36.31 -100.99
CA ALA A 619 -126.41 37.43 -100.38
C ALA A 619 -126.49 37.42 -98.84
N ASN A 620 -127.65 37.04 -98.27
CA ASN A 620 -127.81 36.91 -96.83
C ASN A 620 -126.95 35.76 -96.27
N SER A 621 -126.92 34.60 -96.95
CA SER A 621 -126.06 33.48 -96.56
C SER A 621 -124.56 33.82 -96.61
N ALA A 622 -124.11 34.54 -97.65
CA ALA A 622 -122.72 35.00 -97.76
C ALA A 622 -122.37 36.02 -96.66
N THR A 623 -123.32 36.85 -96.24
CA THR A 623 -123.14 37.81 -95.14
C THR A 623 -122.93 37.12 -93.79
N SER A 624 -123.72 36.09 -93.49
CA SER A 624 -123.54 35.27 -92.28
C SER A 624 -122.19 34.54 -92.29
N ALA A 625 -121.81 33.93 -93.43
CA ALA A 625 -120.54 33.23 -93.57
C ALA A 625 -119.31 34.14 -93.37
N ALA A 626 -119.32 35.35 -93.94
CA ALA A 626 -118.25 36.32 -93.75
C ALA A 626 -118.12 36.78 -92.28
N THR A 627 -119.25 36.90 -91.57
CA THR A 627 -119.28 37.27 -90.15
C THR A 627 -118.66 36.18 -89.28
N SER A 628 -119.00 34.92 -89.52
CA SER A 628 -118.40 33.77 -88.82
C SER A 628 -116.91 33.62 -89.11
N ALA A 629 -116.48 33.81 -90.37
CA ALA A 629 -115.08 33.72 -90.74
C ALA A 629 -114.22 34.79 -90.02
N ARG A 630 -114.77 36.01 -89.86
CA ARG A 630 -114.11 37.10 -89.13
C ARG A 630 -114.01 36.84 -87.63
N ALA A 631 -115.03 36.21 -87.03
CA ALA A 631 -114.97 35.80 -85.62
C ALA A 631 -113.87 34.74 -85.37
N ASN A 632 -113.75 33.75 -86.25
CA ASN A 632 -112.72 32.71 -86.14
C ASN A 632 -111.30 33.26 -86.32
N ALA A 633 -111.09 34.22 -87.22
CA ALA A 633 -109.79 34.88 -87.41
C ALA A 633 -109.32 35.66 -86.17
N ASN A 634 -110.25 36.25 -85.41
CA ASN A 634 -109.92 36.95 -84.18
C ASN A 634 -109.52 35.97 -83.07
N ILE A 635 -110.26 34.86 -82.90
CA ILE A 635 -109.94 33.81 -81.92
C ILE A 635 -108.54 33.23 -82.16
N ALA A 636 -108.19 32.94 -83.41
CA ALA A 636 -106.86 32.42 -83.76
C ALA A 636 -105.74 33.45 -83.49
N SER A 637 -106.01 34.74 -83.69
CA SER A 637 -105.05 35.81 -83.38
C SER A 637 -104.80 35.96 -81.88
N ASP A 638 -105.84 35.85 -81.06
CA ASP A 638 -105.73 35.93 -79.59
C ASP A 638 -104.94 34.73 -79.02
N ALA A 639 -105.12 33.54 -79.58
CA ALA A 639 -104.36 32.34 -79.20
C ALA A 639 -102.85 32.49 -79.50
N ALA A 640 -102.49 33.04 -80.66
CA ALA A 640 -101.09 33.29 -81.01
C ALA A 640 -100.40 34.30 -80.07
N VAL A 641 -101.12 35.35 -79.65
CA VAL A 641 -100.61 36.32 -78.66
C VAL A 641 -100.42 35.68 -77.28
N ALA A 642 -101.35 34.82 -76.85
CA ALA A 642 -101.22 34.08 -75.60
C ALA A 642 -100.01 33.11 -75.60
N ALA A 643 -99.76 32.44 -76.74
CA ALA A 643 -98.60 31.56 -76.91
C ALA A 643 -97.26 32.31 -76.81
N ARG A 644 -97.13 33.49 -77.43
CA ARG A 644 -95.95 34.37 -77.26
C ARG A 644 -95.75 34.80 -75.82
N ALA A 645 -96.82 35.22 -75.14
CA ALA A 645 -96.74 35.64 -73.74
C ALA A 645 -96.36 34.47 -72.79
N ALA A 646 -96.63 33.22 -73.18
CA ALA A 646 -96.18 32.04 -72.44
C ALA A 646 -94.70 31.72 -72.72
N ALA A 647 -94.24 31.85 -73.97
CA ALA A 647 -92.83 31.67 -74.35
C ALA A 647 -91.92 32.69 -73.67
N THR A 648 -92.28 33.98 -73.66
CA THR A 648 -91.48 35.03 -73.01
C THR A 648 -91.43 34.94 -71.48
N ARG A 649 -92.43 34.32 -70.84
CA ARG A 649 -92.41 34.04 -69.39
C ARG A 649 -91.53 32.84 -69.02
N ALA A 650 -91.14 32.01 -69.99
CA ALA A 650 -90.22 30.90 -69.79
C ALA A 650 -88.75 31.28 -70.05
N ASP A 651 -88.49 32.45 -70.66
CA ASP A 651 -87.16 33.04 -70.90
C ASP A 651 -86.65 33.94 -69.74
N GLY A 652 -87.42 34.08 -68.65
CA GLY A 652 -87.12 34.91 -67.48
C GLY A 652 -86.74 34.12 -66.24
#